data_AF-A0A1D6QIU7-F1
#
_entry.id   AF-A0A1D6QIU7-F1
#
_cell.length_a   1.000
_cell.length_b   1.000
_cell.length_c   1.000
_cell.angle_alpha   90.00
_cell.angle_beta   90.00
_cell.angle_gamma   90.00
#
_symmetry.space_group_name_H-M   'P 1'
#
loop_
_entity.id
_entity.type
_entity.pdbx_description
1 polymer ?
#
loop_
_entity_poly.entity_id
_entity_poly.type
_entity_poly.pdbx_seq_one_letter_code
_entity_poly.pdbx_strand_id
1 'polypeptide(L)'
;MTLDSYSLNIAFYATARLPSVSVGAQLHSLSVKLGLVSDTFVLNSLINMYSSCSYPTTARQVLDSAPQGACDTVSWNTIISGYLRCGMPNKALQAFGQMVKEPVRLDDVTLLNALVASAKAGKAKVGRLCHSLVVVNGAGINCYMGSSLISMYAKCGLVEDARKVFHGMHERNVVCWTSMISGYTQLGKFKKAVDLFRDMQITGMKADDGTIATVVSSCAQMGALDLGRYVHAYCDVHGLGKELSVKNSLIDMYSKCGDITKAHEIFCGLTKRDVFSWTAMIMGFTVNGLCNEALDLFAQMEGEGKVMPNEVTFLGVLTSCSHGGLVEQGFHHFQRMSMVYNLAPRIEHYGCMVDLLGRAKLLTEAEQFINGMPIAPDVVVWRSLLFACRACGEVGLAEFVAERILELEPKKCAGHVLLSNVYAATSRWVDVNKLRTSMDSCRMSQIAQVVVEFLEVAISCIVFLKGFYPPRAFERRRYMNVVVQKALHPELTSYIHSVTFGLLPFIQKGLVERVVVIFYDKGHVPTEKFVFKLAVNQSYRSKLEEANLEFALRAFLIKLTVAEPVTRPLPPDGSWEVTAYFRSLPGDGDREAQLWIPTDAELWMQPPQITPIKSVSCDPLTMQLYLEHPSVTEPKEPPA
;
A
#
# COMPACT_ATOMS: atom_id res chain seq x y z
N MET A 1 -35.90 -20.21 -44.80
CA MET A 1 -35.64 -19.66 -43.46
C MET A 1 -34.82 -18.40 -43.66
N THR A 2 -35.42 -17.22 -43.55
CA THR A 2 -34.67 -15.96 -43.63
C THR A 2 -33.95 -15.76 -42.30
N LEU A 3 -32.62 -15.70 -42.31
CA LEU A 3 -31.85 -15.34 -41.11
C LEU A 3 -32.18 -13.90 -40.73
N ASP A 4 -32.73 -13.72 -39.54
CA ASP A 4 -33.07 -12.44 -38.93
C ASP A 4 -32.14 -12.11 -37.75
N SER A 5 -32.29 -10.91 -37.17
CA SER A 5 -31.50 -10.46 -36.01
C SER A 5 -31.56 -11.42 -34.82
N TYR A 6 -32.70 -12.07 -34.61
CA TYR A 6 -32.92 -12.99 -33.50
C TYR A 6 -32.15 -14.31 -33.70
N SER A 7 -32.24 -14.89 -34.91
CA SER A 7 -31.50 -16.10 -35.28
C SER A 7 -30.00 -15.91 -35.19
N LEU A 8 -29.50 -14.74 -35.63
CA LEU A 8 -28.09 -14.39 -35.54
C LEU A 8 -27.63 -14.22 -34.09
N ASN A 9 -28.43 -13.60 -33.21
CA ASN A 9 -28.08 -13.47 -31.80
C ASN A 9 -27.87 -14.85 -31.15
N ILE A 10 -28.82 -15.78 -31.35
CA ILE A 10 -28.70 -17.14 -30.80
C ILE A 10 -27.40 -17.81 -31.29
N ALA A 11 -27.06 -17.65 -32.56
CA ALA A 11 -25.82 -18.19 -33.13
C ALA A 11 -24.56 -17.52 -32.54
N PHE A 12 -24.57 -16.21 -32.33
CA PHE A 12 -23.47 -15.50 -31.64
C PHE A 12 -23.34 -15.91 -30.18
N TYR A 13 -24.46 -16.14 -29.48
CA TYR A 13 -24.45 -16.61 -28.11
C TYR A 13 -23.89 -18.05 -28.00
N ALA A 14 -24.26 -18.93 -28.94
CA ALA A 14 -23.73 -20.28 -29.01
C ALA A 14 -22.22 -20.29 -29.28
N THR A 15 -21.74 -19.46 -30.20
CA THR A 15 -20.29 -19.33 -30.50
C THR A 15 -19.50 -18.72 -29.34
N ALA A 16 -20.09 -17.78 -28.60
CA ALA A 16 -19.51 -17.22 -27.38
C ALA A 16 -19.32 -18.28 -26.27
N ARG A 17 -20.21 -19.27 -26.20
CA ARG A 17 -20.14 -20.37 -25.23
C ARG A 17 -19.19 -21.51 -25.64
N LEU A 18 -18.99 -21.72 -26.94
CA LEU A 18 -18.10 -22.73 -27.52
C LEU A 18 -16.70 -22.18 -27.88
N PRO A 19 -16.29 -21.06 -27.25
CA PRO A 19 -15.34 -20.03 -27.73
C PRO A 19 -14.78 -20.22 -29.16
N SER A 20 -15.65 -20.29 -30.17
CA SER A 20 -15.24 -20.54 -31.56
C SER A 20 -15.22 -19.25 -32.37
N VAL A 21 -14.04 -18.60 -32.41
CA VAL A 21 -13.87 -17.32 -33.13
C VAL A 21 -14.02 -17.47 -34.64
N SER A 22 -13.64 -18.62 -35.22
CA SER A 22 -13.73 -18.85 -36.66
C SER A 22 -15.17 -18.87 -37.15
N VAL A 23 -16.04 -19.62 -36.45
CA VAL A 23 -17.48 -19.65 -36.74
C VAL A 23 -18.12 -18.29 -36.44
N GLY A 24 -17.74 -17.65 -35.32
CA GLY A 24 -18.19 -16.31 -34.98
C GLY A 24 -17.85 -15.26 -36.05
N ALA A 25 -16.65 -15.32 -36.65
CA ALA A 25 -16.23 -14.41 -37.71
C ALA A 25 -17.00 -14.66 -39.03
N GLN A 26 -17.31 -15.91 -39.36
CA GLN A 26 -18.16 -16.22 -40.52
C GLN A 26 -19.56 -15.65 -40.33
N LEU A 27 -20.16 -15.84 -39.15
CA LEU A 27 -21.47 -15.27 -38.81
C LEU A 27 -21.45 -13.73 -38.81
N HIS A 28 -20.37 -13.11 -38.35
CA HIS A 28 -20.19 -11.66 -38.43
C HIS A 28 -20.11 -11.18 -39.89
N SER A 29 -19.37 -11.88 -40.76
CA SER A 29 -19.34 -11.54 -42.18
C SER A 29 -20.73 -11.67 -42.83
N LEU A 30 -21.52 -12.65 -42.39
CA LEU A 30 -22.90 -12.84 -42.85
C LEU A 30 -23.82 -11.71 -42.36
N SER A 31 -23.71 -11.28 -41.10
CA SER A 31 -24.51 -10.17 -40.57
C SER A 31 -24.23 -8.86 -41.30
N VAL A 32 -22.97 -8.62 -41.71
CA VAL A 32 -22.60 -7.47 -42.56
C VAL A 32 -23.27 -7.57 -43.94
N LYS A 33 -23.21 -8.73 -44.60
CA LYS A 33 -23.84 -8.95 -45.91
C LYS A 33 -25.36 -8.78 -45.88
N LEU A 34 -25.99 -9.11 -44.76
CA LEU A 34 -27.44 -8.98 -44.56
C LEU A 34 -27.86 -7.56 -44.11
N GLY A 35 -26.90 -6.65 -43.88
CA GLY A 35 -27.19 -5.29 -43.43
C GLY A 35 -27.72 -5.20 -41.99
N LEU A 36 -27.54 -6.24 -41.17
CA LEU A 36 -28.11 -6.36 -39.83
C LEU A 36 -27.19 -5.82 -38.72
N VAL A 37 -26.02 -5.27 -39.06
CA VAL A 37 -25.02 -4.77 -38.09
C VAL A 37 -25.43 -3.42 -37.47
N SER A 38 -26.39 -2.72 -38.08
CA SER A 38 -27.00 -1.51 -37.52
C SER A 38 -27.96 -1.80 -36.36
N ASP A 39 -28.38 -3.06 -36.19
CA ASP A 39 -29.23 -3.49 -35.07
C ASP A 39 -28.40 -3.60 -33.78
N THR A 40 -28.74 -2.80 -32.77
CA THR A 40 -28.09 -2.76 -31.45
C THR A 40 -28.02 -4.13 -30.79
N PHE A 41 -29.02 -5.00 -31.01
CA PHE A 41 -29.06 -6.34 -30.42
C PHE A 41 -28.03 -7.28 -31.06
N VAL A 42 -27.84 -7.19 -32.38
CA VAL A 42 -26.81 -7.92 -33.12
C VAL A 42 -25.42 -7.40 -32.75
N LEU A 43 -25.27 -6.07 -32.64
CA LEU A 43 -24.05 -5.42 -32.20
C LEU A 43 -23.59 -5.89 -30.81
N ASN A 44 -24.49 -5.89 -29.82
CA ASN A 44 -24.20 -6.35 -28.46
C ASN A 44 -23.78 -7.82 -28.42
N SER A 45 -24.40 -8.65 -29.26
CA SER A 45 -24.08 -10.07 -29.40
C SER A 45 -22.70 -10.31 -30.00
N LEU A 46 -22.33 -9.53 -31.02
CA LEU A 46 -21.01 -9.57 -31.64
C LEU A 46 -19.90 -9.15 -30.66
N ILE A 47 -20.11 -8.05 -29.92
CA ILE A 47 -19.16 -7.58 -28.90
C ILE A 47 -18.96 -8.66 -27.82
N ASN A 48 -20.05 -9.27 -27.34
CA ASN A 48 -19.96 -10.33 -26.34
C ASN A 48 -19.28 -11.59 -26.89
N MET A 49 -19.56 -11.98 -28.13
CA MET A 49 -18.94 -13.15 -28.77
C MET A 49 -17.42 -12.98 -28.87
N TYR A 50 -16.95 -11.88 -29.48
CA TYR A 50 -15.51 -11.64 -29.58
C TYR A 50 -14.84 -11.48 -28.21
N SER A 51 -15.49 -10.83 -27.25
CA SER A 51 -14.98 -10.70 -25.88
C SER A 51 -14.86 -12.06 -25.18
N SER A 52 -15.84 -12.96 -25.36
CA SER A 52 -15.85 -14.28 -24.75
C SER A 52 -14.84 -15.24 -25.39
N CYS A 53 -14.54 -15.04 -26.68
CA CYS A 53 -13.46 -15.73 -27.40
C CYS A 53 -12.06 -15.18 -27.13
N SER A 54 -11.87 -14.27 -26.15
CA SER A 54 -10.59 -13.63 -25.83
C SER A 54 -10.02 -12.70 -26.92
N TYR A 55 -10.88 -12.09 -27.76
CA TYR A 55 -10.52 -11.07 -28.75
C TYR A 55 -11.14 -9.69 -28.42
N PRO A 56 -10.78 -9.07 -27.29
CA PRO A 56 -11.39 -7.81 -26.84
C PRO A 56 -11.02 -6.60 -27.73
N THR A 57 -9.94 -6.68 -28.51
CA THR A 57 -9.58 -5.66 -29.50
C THR A 57 -10.52 -5.68 -30.71
N THR A 58 -10.84 -6.87 -31.22
CA THR A 58 -11.83 -7.03 -32.30
C THR A 58 -13.23 -6.67 -31.80
N ALA A 59 -13.59 -7.05 -30.58
CA ALA A 59 -14.84 -6.61 -29.94
C ALA A 59 -14.92 -5.07 -29.88
N ARG A 60 -13.80 -4.40 -29.63
CA ARG A 60 -13.74 -2.93 -29.65
C ARG A 60 -13.89 -2.35 -31.05
N GLN A 61 -13.25 -2.94 -32.06
CA GLN A 61 -13.42 -2.52 -33.45
C GLN A 61 -14.88 -2.60 -33.90
N VAL A 62 -15.60 -3.64 -33.47
CA VAL A 62 -17.04 -3.78 -33.73
C VAL A 62 -17.82 -2.61 -33.14
N LEU A 63 -17.53 -2.21 -31.91
CA LEU A 63 -18.16 -1.05 -31.27
C LEU A 63 -17.77 0.28 -31.93
N ASP A 64 -16.51 0.45 -32.34
CA ASP A 64 -16.02 1.65 -33.03
C ASP A 64 -16.58 1.80 -34.45
N SER A 65 -16.91 0.68 -35.11
CA SER A 65 -17.48 0.65 -36.46
C SER A 65 -19.01 0.77 -36.47
N ALA A 66 -19.65 0.83 -35.31
CA ALA A 66 -21.10 0.93 -35.20
C ALA A 66 -21.59 2.31 -35.67
N PRO A 67 -22.77 2.40 -36.31
CA PRO A 67 -23.37 3.68 -36.68
C PRO A 67 -23.55 4.60 -35.47
N GLN A 68 -23.42 5.91 -35.69
CA GLN A 68 -23.59 6.90 -34.61
C GLN A 68 -25.00 6.79 -34.01
N GLY A 69 -25.07 6.60 -32.69
CA GLY A 69 -26.32 6.39 -31.95
C GLY A 69 -26.81 4.94 -31.84
N ALA A 70 -26.12 3.97 -32.47
CA ALA A 70 -26.49 2.54 -32.36
C ALA A 70 -26.00 1.90 -31.03
N CYS A 71 -24.95 2.45 -30.41
CA CYS A 71 -24.40 1.96 -29.15
C CYS A 71 -25.23 2.46 -27.96
N ASP A 72 -25.78 1.51 -27.19
CA ASP A 72 -26.52 1.79 -25.97
C ASP A 72 -25.66 1.51 -24.72
N THR A 73 -26.24 1.72 -23.53
CA THR A 73 -25.61 1.41 -22.25
C THR A 73 -25.15 -0.06 -22.18
N VAL A 74 -25.88 -0.98 -22.81
CA VAL A 74 -25.56 -2.41 -22.84
C VAL A 74 -24.34 -2.68 -23.72
N SER A 75 -24.19 -2.02 -24.87
CA SER A 75 -23.00 -2.11 -25.73
C SER A 75 -21.73 -1.77 -24.95
N TRP A 76 -21.78 -0.64 -24.23
CA TRP A 76 -20.66 -0.17 -23.41
C TRP A 76 -20.38 -1.07 -22.21
N ASN A 77 -21.41 -1.50 -21.49
CA ASN A 77 -21.25 -2.44 -20.37
C ASN A 77 -20.64 -3.78 -20.83
N THR A 78 -21.03 -4.25 -22.03
CA THR A 78 -20.51 -5.50 -22.60
C THR A 78 -19.02 -5.40 -22.94
N ILE A 79 -18.56 -4.30 -23.54
CA ILE A 79 -17.12 -4.12 -23.84
C ILE A 79 -16.29 -3.91 -22.57
N ILE A 80 -16.78 -3.13 -21.60
CA ILE A 80 -16.08 -2.89 -20.32
C ILE A 80 -15.92 -4.22 -19.57
N SER A 81 -16.99 -5.01 -19.48
CA SER A 81 -16.95 -6.37 -18.90
C SER A 81 -16.05 -7.32 -19.70
N GLY A 82 -16.07 -7.22 -21.03
CA GLY A 82 -15.14 -7.94 -21.92
C GLY A 82 -13.68 -7.68 -21.57
N TYR A 83 -13.27 -6.41 -21.45
CA TYR A 83 -11.92 -6.05 -21.03
C TYR A 83 -11.57 -6.56 -19.63
N LEU A 84 -12.52 -6.52 -18.68
CA LEU A 84 -12.33 -7.01 -17.32
C LEU A 84 -12.10 -8.53 -17.25
N ARG A 85 -12.82 -9.30 -18.09
CA ARG A 85 -12.65 -10.75 -18.24
C ARG A 85 -11.29 -11.09 -18.84
N CYS A 86 -10.84 -10.34 -19.84
CA CYS A 86 -9.53 -10.50 -20.47
C CYS A 86 -8.36 -9.91 -19.66
N GLY A 87 -8.57 -9.53 -18.39
CA GLY A 87 -7.49 -9.02 -17.54
C GLY A 87 -6.93 -7.65 -17.96
N MET A 88 -7.69 -6.84 -18.69
CA MET A 88 -7.28 -5.53 -19.21
C MET A 88 -8.00 -4.36 -18.50
N PRO A 89 -7.83 -4.15 -17.18
CA PRO A 89 -8.63 -3.19 -16.41
C PRO A 89 -8.37 -1.73 -16.82
N ASN A 90 -7.17 -1.39 -17.30
CA ASN A 90 -6.89 -0.03 -17.81
C ASN A 90 -7.69 0.30 -19.08
N LYS A 91 -7.84 -0.68 -20.00
CA LYS A 91 -8.68 -0.50 -21.21
C LYS A 91 -10.16 -0.42 -20.85
N ALA A 92 -10.60 -1.18 -19.83
CA ALA A 92 -11.95 -1.08 -19.29
C ALA A 92 -12.24 0.34 -18.76
N LEU A 93 -11.31 0.94 -18.01
CA LEU A 93 -11.44 2.32 -17.52
C LEU A 93 -11.39 3.35 -18.66
N GLN A 94 -10.60 3.12 -19.70
CA GLN A 94 -10.57 3.98 -20.89
C GLN A 94 -11.92 3.95 -21.63
N ALA A 95 -12.49 2.76 -21.83
CA ALA A 95 -13.81 2.60 -22.44
C ALA A 95 -14.90 3.26 -21.59
N PHE A 96 -14.86 3.12 -20.26
CA PHE A 96 -15.75 3.85 -19.35
C PHE A 96 -15.61 5.38 -19.51
N GLY A 97 -14.37 5.90 -19.59
CA GLY A 97 -14.13 7.32 -19.81
C GLY A 97 -14.61 7.85 -21.17
N GLN A 98 -14.74 7.00 -22.18
CA GLN A 98 -15.37 7.33 -23.46
C GLN A 98 -16.89 7.29 -23.35
N MET A 99 -17.46 6.25 -22.72
CA MET A 99 -18.89 6.13 -22.47
C MET A 99 -19.46 7.36 -21.76
N VAL A 100 -18.74 7.91 -20.78
CA VAL A 100 -19.17 9.11 -20.03
C VAL A 100 -19.27 10.38 -20.92
N LYS A 101 -18.61 10.40 -22.09
CA LYS A 101 -18.70 11.51 -23.05
C LYS A 101 -19.86 11.35 -24.04
N GLU A 102 -20.41 10.15 -24.15
CA GLU A 102 -21.57 9.87 -24.99
C GLU A 102 -22.87 10.20 -24.23
N PRO A 103 -23.96 10.53 -24.93
CA PRO A 103 -25.26 10.84 -24.31
C PRO A 103 -25.98 9.55 -23.85
N VAL A 104 -25.29 8.66 -23.14
CA VAL A 104 -25.81 7.39 -22.62
C VAL A 104 -25.95 7.45 -21.10
N ARG A 105 -27.01 6.83 -20.58
CA ARG A 105 -27.24 6.78 -19.13
C ARG A 105 -26.28 5.79 -18.47
N LEU A 106 -25.63 6.22 -17.40
CA LEU A 106 -24.88 5.33 -16.52
C LEU A 106 -25.86 4.57 -15.63
N ASP A 107 -25.80 3.25 -15.66
CA ASP A 107 -26.57 2.39 -14.76
C ASP A 107 -25.68 1.77 -13.67
N ASP A 108 -26.29 1.03 -12.76
CA ASP A 108 -25.57 0.37 -11.67
C ASP A 108 -24.53 -0.63 -12.20
N VAL A 109 -24.82 -1.30 -13.33
CA VAL A 109 -23.89 -2.25 -13.97
C VAL A 109 -22.65 -1.53 -14.48
N THR A 110 -22.80 -0.34 -15.07
CA THR A 110 -21.69 0.51 -15.50
C THR A 110 -20.82 0.90 -14.31
N LEU A 111 -21.43 1.39 -13.23
CA LEU A 111 -20.71 1.80 -12.03
C LEU A 111 -19.98 0.62 -11.37
N LEU A 112 -20.62 -0.54 -11.28
CA LEU A 112 -20.01 -1.77 -10.77
C LEU A 112 -18.79 -2.19 -11.60
N ASN A 113 -18.92 -2.22 -12.93
CA ASN A 113 -17.81 -2.55 -13.82
C ASN A 113 -16.65 -1.53 -13.69
N ALA A 114 -16.95 -0.24 -13.59
CA ALA A 114 -15.95 0.80 -13.39
C ALA A 114 -15.25 0.67 -12.02
N LEU A 115 -15.98 0.30 -10.96
CA LEU A 115 -15.42 0.02 -9.63
C LEU A 115 -14.49 -1.20 -9.65
N VAL A 116 -14.91 -2.30 -10.29
CA VAL A 116 -14.09 -3.51 -10.45
C VAL A 116 -12.82 -3.20 -11.26
N ALA A 117 -12.94 -2.43 -12.34
CA ALA A 117 -11.80 -2.00 -13.15
C ALA A 117 -10.85 -1.11 -12.35
N SER A 118 -11.38 -0.16 -11.57
CA SER A 118 -10.61 0.70 -10.68
C SER A 118 -9.86 -0.11 -9.62
N ALA A 119 -10.53 -1.12 -9.04
CA ALA A 119 -9.95 -2.02 -8.05
C ALA A 119 -8.79 -2.83 -8.63
N LYS A 120 -8.96 -3.43 -9.82
CA LYS A 120 -7.92 -4.22 -10.49
C LYS A 120 -6.76 -3.36 -11.01
N ALA A 121 -7.01 -2.12 -11.41
CA ALA A 121 -5.99 -1.20 -11.91
C ALA A 121 -5.32 -0.34 -10.82
N GLY A 122 -5.78 -0.41 -9.58
CA GLY A 122 -5.30 0.46 -8.49
C GLY A 122 -5.62 1.95 -8.70
N LYS A 123 -6.67 2.29 -9.46
CA LYS A 123 -7.02 3.67 -9.85
C LYS A 123 -8.11 4.25 -8.94
N ALA A 124 -7.74 4.60 -7.72
CA ALA A 124 -8.67 5.14 -6.70
C ALA A 124 -9.44 6.40 -7.12
N LYS A 125 -8.90 7.22 -8.04
CA LYS A 125 -9.58 8.44 -8.53
C LYS A 125 -10.90 8.12 -9.21
N VAL A 126 -10.91 7.16 -10.14
CA VAL A 126 -12.14 6.76 -10.86
C VAL A 126 -13.12 6.10 -9.90
N GLY A 127 -12.64 5.26 -8.99
CA GLY A 127 -13.48 4.63 -7.98
C GLY A 127 -14.17 5.65 -7.04
N ARG A 128 -13.47 6.72 -6.64
CA ARG A 128 -14.06 7.82 -5.86
C ARG A 128 -15.14 8.59 -6.63
N LEU A 129 -14.94 8.82 -7.92
CA LEU A 129 -15.95 9.45 -8.77
C LEU A 129 -17.21 8.57 -8.88
N CYS A 130 -17.03 7.27 -9.09
CA CYS A 130 -18.15 6.32 -9.09
C CYS A 130 -18.89 6.33 -7.75
N HIS A 131 -18.15 6.33 -6.63
CA HIS A 131 -18.76 6.42 -5.30
C HIS A 131 -19.55 7.72 -5.10
N SER A 132 -19.02 8.87 -5.52
CA SER A 132 -19.76 10.13 -5.45
C SER A 132 -21.03 10.11 -6.30
N LEU A 133 -21.01 9.49 -7.49
CA LEU A 133 -22.20 9.34 -8.34
C LEU A 133 -23.27 8.47 -7.67
N VAL A 134 -22.87 7.36 -7.03
CA VAL A 134 -23.79 6.50 -6.26
C VAL A 134 -24.49 7.31 -5.16
N VAL A 135 -23.72 8.11 -4.41
CA VAL A 135 -24.26 8.93 -3.31
C VAL A 135 -25.17 10.06 -3.82
N VAL A 136 -24.76 10.77 -4.88
CA VAL A 136 -25.52 11.90 -5.45
C VAL A 136 -26.83 11.43 -6.09
N ASN A 137 -26.88 10.23 -6.67
CA ASN A 137 -28.09 9.67 -7.27
C ASN A 137 -29.15 9.27 -6.24
N GLY A 138 -28.89 9.43 -4.93
CA GLY A 138 -29.85 9.22 -3.85
C GLY A 138 -30.26 7.76 -3.63
N ALA A 139 -29.67 6.81 -4.37
CA ALA A 139 -29.86 5.40 -4.13
C ALA A 139 -29.03 4.98 -2.91
N GLY A 140 -29.68 4.46 -1.87
CA GLY A 140 -28.98 3.89 -0.72
C GLY A 140 -27.98 2.82 -1.16
N ILE A 141 -26.81 2.77 -0.53
CA ILE A 141 -25.78 1.78 -0.84
C ILE A 141 -26.27 0.40 -0.40
N ASN A 142 -26.81 -0.38 -1.34
CA ASN A 142 -27.20 -1.76 -1.12
C ASN A 142 -25.97 -2.68 -0.97
N CYS A 143 -26.20 -3.94 -0.62
CA CYS A 143 -25.11 -4.90 -0.38
C CYS A 143 -24.21 -5.13 -1.61
N TYR A 144 -24.76 -5.12 -2.83
CA TYR A 144 -24.02 -5.32 -4.08
C TYR A 144 -23.07 -4.16 -4.42
N MET A 145 -23.56 -2.93 -4.33
CA MET A 145 -22.76 -1.72 -4.55
C MET A 145 -21.77 -1.53 -3.41
N GLY A 146 -22.20 -1.76 -2.16
CA GLY A 146 -21.38 -1.64 -0.97
C GLY A 146 -20.20 -2.60 -0.96
N SER A 147 -20.40 -3.89 -1.26
CA SER A 147 -19.30 -4.85 -1.34
C SER A 147 -18.28 -4.47 -2.43
N SER A 148 -18.76 -3.95 -3.57
CA SER A 148 -17.90 -3.52 -4.68
C SER A 148 -17.09 -2.28 -4.32
N LEU A 149 -17.69 -1.30 -3.63
CA LEU A 149 -17.00 -0.13 -3.09
C LEU A 149 -15.96 -0.51 -2.04
N ILE A 150 -16.31 -1.39 -1.09
CA ILE A 150 -15.39 -1.92 -0.08
C ILE A 150 -14.19 -2.59 -0.76
N SER A 151 -14.43 -3.49 -1.72
CA SER A 151 -13.36 -4.17 -2.45
C SER A 151 -12.49 -3.19 -3.25
N MET A 152 -13.08 -2.16 -3.87
CA MET A 152 -12.35 -1.17 -4.65
C MET A 152 -11.42 -0.35 -3.75
N TYR A 153 -11.94 0.21 -2.66
CA TYR A 153 -11.14 0.96 -1.71
C TYR A 153 -10.04 0.10 -1.08
N ALA A 154 -10.35 -1.12 -0.67
CA ALA A 154 -9.38 -2.05 -0.10
C ALA A 154 -8.23 -2.36 -1.06
N LYS A 155 -8.52 -2.73 -2.32
CA LYS A 155 -7.50 -3.04 -3.35
C LYS A 155 -6.69 -1.81 -3.77
N CYS A 156 -7.22 -0.62 -3.58
CA CYS A 156 -6.50 0.65 -3.76
C CYS A 156 -5.70 1.09 -2.52
N GLY A 157 -5.63 0.27 -1.46
CA GLY A 157 -4.91 0.59 -0.22
C GLY A 157 -5.64 1.57 0.71
N LEU A 158 -6.87 1.96 0.39
CA LEU A 158 -7.69 2.93 1.13
C LEU A 158 -8.66 2.23 2.10
N VAL A 159 -8.15 1.33 2.94
CA VAL A 159 -8.99 0.49 3.82
C VAL A 159 -9.84 1.28 4.84
N GLU A 160 -9.41 2.48 5.21
CA GLU A 160 -10.20 3.33 6.10
C GLU A 160 -11.45 3.87 5.40
N ASP A 161 -11.38 4.15 4.09
CA ASP A 161 -12.56 4.52 3.31
C ASP A 161 -13.46 3.31 3.06
N ALA A 162 -12.87 2.13 2.80
CA ALA A 162 -13.62 0.86 2.75
C ALA A 162 -14.40 0.63 4.06
N ARG A 163 -13.76 0.90 5.20
CA ARG A 163 -14.38 0.78 6.53
C ARG A 163 -15.54 1.76 6.71
N LYS A 164 -15.40 3.01 6.26
CA LYS A 164 -16.49 4.00 6.32
C LYS A 164 -17.71 3.53 5.52
N VAL A 165 -17.49 3.02 4.29
CA VAL A 165 -18.57 2.43 3.49
C VAL A 165 -19.23 1.29 4.25
N PHE A 166 -18.43 0.33 4.75
CA PHE A 166 -18.95 -0.82 5.50
C PHE A 166 -19.80 -0.43 6.72
N HIS A 167 -19.38 0.57 7.52
CA HIS A 167 -20.15 1.02 8.69
C HIS A 167 -21.35 1.89 8.32
N GLY A 168 -21.32 2.56 7.17
CA GLY A 168 -22.42 3.38 6.67
C GLY A 168 -23.55 2.57 6.04
N MET A 169 -23.36 1.27 5.79
CA MET A 169 -24.38 0.38 5.23
C MET A 169 -25.39 -0.05 6.30
N HIS A 170 -26.68 0.11 6.01
CA HIS A 170 -27.77 -0.34 6.88
C HIS A 170 -27.83 -1.87 7.00
N GLU A 171 -27.69 -2.56 5.86
CA GLU A 171 -27.66 -4.02 5.78
C GLU A 171 -26.32 -4.51 5.26
N ARG A 172 -25.79 -5.56 5.88
CA ARG A 172 -24.51 -6.17 5.52
C ARG A 172 -24.69 -7.68 5.41
N ASN A 173 -24.59 -8.21 4.20
CA ASN A 173 -24.60 -9.65 3.96
C ASN A 173 -23.17 -10.23 4.07
N VAL A 174 -23.07 -11.56 3.93
CA VAL A 174 -21.80 -12.30 3.98
C VAL A 174 -20.75 -11.70 3.03
N VAL A 175 -21.14 -11.27 1.83
CA VAL A 175 -20.23 -10.70 0.82
C VAL A 175 -19.59 -9.39 1.29
N CYS A 176 -20.34 -8.53 1.99
CA CYS A 176 -19.82 -7.29 2.57
C CYS A 176 -18.76 -7.58 3.64
N TRP A 177 -19.05 -8.54 4.54
CA TRP A 177 -18.11 -8.98 5.58
C TRP A 177 -16.85 -9.59 4.98
N THR A 178 -16.99 -10.56 4.06
CA THR A 178 -15.88 -11.21 3.36
C THR A 178 -15.00 -10.19 2.64
N SER A 179 -15.60 -9.17 2.01
CA SER A 179 -14.86 -8.12 1.30
C SER A 179 -14.04 -7.24 2.26
N MET A 180 -14.58 -6.92 3.44
CA MET A 180 -13.86 -6.14 4.46
C MET A 180 -12.73 -6.96 5.11
N ILE A 181 -13.00 -8.22 5.46
CA ILE A 181 -12.01 -9.17 6.01
C ILE A 181 -10.87 -9.39 5.00
N SER A 182 -11.20 -9.63 3.73
CA SER A 182 -10.22 -9.76 2.65
C SER A 182 -9.37 -8.51 2.48
N GLY A 183 -10.00 -7.33 2.57
CA GLY A 183 -9.30 -6.06 2.48
C GLY A 183 -8.25 -5.86 3.58
N TYR A 184 -8.54 -6.24 4.82
CA TYR A 184 -7.55 -6.22 5.90
C TYR A 184 -6.46 -7.27 5.70
N THR A 185 -6.82 -8.47 5.25
CA THR A 185 -5.89 -9.57 4.97
C THR A 185 -4.86 -9.16 3.92
N GLN A 186 -5.30 -8.57 2.80
CA GLN A 186 -4.43 -8.12 1.70
C GLN A 186 -3.44 -7.01 2.11
N LEU A 187 -3.77 -6.24 3.14
CA LEU A 187 -2.90 -5.19 3.69
C LEU A 187 -2.01 -5.66 4.85
N GLY A 188 -1.95 -6.96 5.11
CA GLY A 188 -1.17 -7.54 6.20
C GLY A 188 -1.71 -7.25 7.60
N LYS A 189 -2.94 -6.74 7.71
CA LYS A 189 -3.59 -6.41 8.99
C LYS A 189 -4.38 -7.63 9.51
N PHE A 190 -3.71 -8.78 9.60
CA PHE A 190 -4.33 -10.09 9.86
C PHE A 190 -5.16 -10.14 11.14
N LYS A 191 -4.68 -9.55 12.25
CA LYS A 191 -5.43 -9.49 13.50
C LYS A 191 -6.80 -8.80 13.34
N LYS A 192 -6.86 -7.69 12.61
CA LYS A 192 -8.11 -6.96 12.35
C LYS A 192 -9.07 -7.75 11.47
N ALA A 193 -8.54 -8.56 10.53
CA ALA A 193 -9.36 -9.45 9.71
C ALA A 193 -10.04 -10.53 10.57
N VAL A 194 -9.30 -11.11 11.51
CA VAL A 194 -9.84 -12.07 12.49
C VAL A 194 -10.84 -11.42 13.45
N ASP A 195 -10.53 -10.22 13.96
CA ASP A 195 -11.45 -9.50 14.85
C ASP A 195 -12.79 -9.23 14.14
N LEU A 196 -12.77 -8.85 12.86
CA LEU A 196 -14.00 -8.70 12.07
C LEU A 196 -14.73 -10.01 11.81
N PHE A 197 -14.02 -11.14 11.68
CA PHE A 197 -14.67 -12.45 11.59
C PHE A 197 -15.40 -12.77 12.90
N ARG A 198 -14.82 -12.43 14.05
CA ARG A 198 -15.51 -12.55 15.34
C ARG A 198 -16.74 -11.64 15.41
N ASP A 199 -16.62 -10.39 14.98
CA ASP A 199 -17.77 -9.46 14.93
C ASP A 199 -18.88 -10.00 14.02
N MET A 200 -18.52 -10.56 12.86
CA MET A 200 -19.45 -11.23 11.96
C MET A 200 -20.21 -12.35 12.69
N GLN A 201 -19.50 -13.22 13.43
CA GLN A 201 -20.11 -14.29 14.22
C GLN A 201 -21.04 -13.75 15.32
N ILE A 202 -20.64 -12.69 16.03
CA ILE A 202 -21.45 -12.06 17.09
C ILE A 202 -22.76 -11.50 16.53
N THR A 203 -22.75 -10.98 15.30
CA THR A 203 -23.97 -10.50 14.62
C THR A 203 -24.89 -11.63 14.12
N GLY A 204 -24.53 -12.90 14.35
CA GLY A 204 -25.28 -14.06 13.87
C GLY A 204 -25.08 -14.36 12.38
N MET A 205 -24.18 -13.66 11.70
CA MET A 205 -23.89 -13.88 10.29
C MET A 205 -23.01 -15.12 10.11
N LYS A 206 -23.53 -16.12 9.39
CA LYS A 206 -22.79 -17.34 9.07
C LYS A 206 -21.77 -17.07 7.96
N ALA A 207 -20.54 -17.51 8.18
CA ALA A 207 -19.46 -17.40 7.18
C ALA A 207 -19.66 -18.37 6.01
N ASP A 208 -19.14 -17.99 4.84
CA ASP A 208 -19.02 -18.88 3.69
C ASP A 208 -17.58 -19.40 3.53
N ASP A 209 -17.39 -20.36 2.62
CA ASP A 209 -16.07 -20.96 2.35
C ASP A 209 -15.02 -19.91 1.94
N GLY A 210 -15.43 -18.83 1.26
CA GLY A 210 -14.56 -17.72 0.90
C GLY A 210 -14.10 -16.90 2.11
N THR A 211 -15.01 -16.63 3.05
CA THR A 211 -14.69 -16.02 4.35
C THR A 211 -13.69 -16.89 5.10
N ILE A 212 -13.95 -18.19 5.21
CA ILE A 212 -13.09 -19.14 5.94
C ILE A 212 -11.69 -19.16 5.33
N ALA A 213 -11.56 -19.34 4.01
CA ALA A 213 -10.24 -19.35 3.36
C ALA A 213 -9.43 -18.08 3.66
N THR A 214 -10.09 -16.92 3.68
CA THR A 214 -9.47 -15.63 4.00
C THR A 214 -9.00 -15.54 5.46
N VAL A 215 -9.84 -15.99 6.40
CA VAL A 215 -9.51 -15.97 7.84
C VAL A 215 -8.43 -17.00 8.17
N VAL A 216 -8.52 -18.20 7.61
CA VAL A 216 -7.49 -19.26 7.73
C VAL A 216 -6.15 -18.76 7.21
N SER A 217 -6.14 -18.09 6.04
CA SER A 217 -4.92 -17.47 5.51
C SER A 217 -4.35 -16.40 6.46
N SER A 218 -5.22 -15.57 7.07
CA SER A 218 -4.77 -14.62 8.11
C SER A 218 -4.14 -15.31 9.32
N CYS A 219 -4.70 -16.45 9.76
CA CYS A 219 -4.13 -17.25 10.85
C CYS A 219 -2.75 -17.79 10.48
N ALA A 220 -2.61 -18.30 9.25
CA ALA A 220 -1.37 -18.82 8.70
C ALA A 220 -0.26 -17.77 8.73
N GLN A 221 -0.57 -16.54 8.29
CA GLN A 221 0.40 -15.44 8.23
C GLN A 221 0.81 -14.91 9.62
N MET A 222 -0.03 -15.11 10.64
CA MET A 222 0.31 -14.76 12.02
C MET A 222 1.01 -15.90 12.78
N GLY A 223 1.04 -17.12 12.24
CA GLY A 223 1.44 -18.32 12.99
C GLY A 223 0.50 -18.63 14.16
N ALA A 224 -0.78 -18.25 14.08
CA ALA A 224 -1.74 -18.34 15.18
C ALA A 224 -2.47 -19.70 15.19
N LEU A 225 -1.77 -20.76 15.62
CA LEU A 225 -2.25 -22.15 15.57
C LEU A 225 -3.59 -22.35 16.28
N ASP A 226 -3.76 -21.83 17.49
CA ASP A 226 -4.98 -22.04 18.29
C ASP A 226 -6.21 -21.41 17.62
N LEU A 227 -6.03 -20.24 17.02
CA LEU A 227 -7.07 -19.58 16.25
C LEU A 227 -7.39 -20.35 14.97
N GLY A 228 -6.37 -20.86 14.28
CA GLY A 228 -6.54 -21.72 13.12
C GLY A 228 -7.33 -23.00 13.44
N ARG A 229 -7.03 -23.64 14.58
CA ARG A 229 -7.79 -24.79 15.11
C ARG A 229 -9.23 -24.44 15.43
N TYR A 230 -9.47 -23.27 16.05
CA TYR A 230 -10.82 -22.77 16.28
C TYR A 230 -11.59 -22.59 14.97
N VAL A 231 -10.98 -21.97 13.95
CA VAL A 231 -11.62 -21.77 12.64
C VAL A 231 -11.88 -23.10 11.93
N HIS A 232 -10.95 -24.06 12.02
CA HIS A 232 -11.16 -25.41 11.48
C HIS A 232 -12.34 -26.12 12.16
N ALA A 233 -12.41 -26.11 13.50
CA ALA A 233 -13.53 -26.67 14.24
C ALA A 233 -14.86 -25.95 13.91
N TYR A 234 -14.82 -24.62 13.69
CA TYR A 234 -15.97 -23.87 13.22
C TYR A 234 -16.47 -24.39 11.85
N CYS A 235 -15.55 -24.79 10.96
CA CYS A 235 -15.92 -25.38 9.67
C CYS A 235 -16.69 -26.69 9.85
N ASP A 236 -16.18 -27.59 10.69
CA ASP A 236 -16.79 -28.89 10.95
C ASP A 236 -18.21 -28.75 11.50
N VAL A 237 -18.40 -27.86 12.49
CA VAL A 237 -19.70 -27.59 13.12
C VAL A 237 -20.71 -27.01 12.12
N HIS A 238 -20.25 -26.18 11.19
CA HIS A 238 -21.13 -25.45 10.27
C HIS A 238 -21.27 -26.09 8.89
N GLY A 239 -20.62 -27.24 8.68
CA GLY A 239 -20.60 -27.95 7.40
C GLY A 239 -19.85 -27.22 6.29
N LEU A 240 -18.91 -26.34 6.64
CA LEU A 240 -18.01 -25.62 5.73
C LEU A 240 -16.73 -26.44 5.50
N GLY A 241 -15.90 -26.05 4.53
CA GLY A 241 -14.60 -26.71 4.31
C GLY A 241 -14.66 -28.02 3.51
N LYS A 242 -15.79 -28.27 2.82
CA LYS A 242 -15.90 -29.37 1.85
C LYS A 242 -15.16 -29.04 0.56
N GLU A 243 -15.16 -27.77 0.18
CA GLU A 243 -14.46 -27.25 -1.01
C GLU A 243 -12.95 -27.42 -0.89
N LEU A 244 -12.32 -27.84 -2.00
CA LEU A 244 -10.89 -28.09 -2.06
C LEU A 244 -10.06 -26.84 -1.73
N SER A 245 -10.57 -25.64 -2.08
CA SER A 245 -9.94 -24.36 -1.79
C SER A 245 -9.75 -24.09 -0.30
N VAL A 246 -10.75 -24.46 0.53
CA VAL A 246 -10.67 -24.31 1.99
C VAL A 246 -9.70 -25.33 2.56
N LYS A 247 -9.74 -26.59 2.08
CA LYS A 247 -8.79 -27.63 2.51
C LYS A 247 -7.34 -27.25 2.18
N ASN A 248 -7.08 -26.70 1.01
CA ASN A 248 -5.77 -26.18 0.62
C ASN A 248 -5.32 -25.02 1.54
N SER A 249 -6.25 -24.14 1.92
CA SER A 249 -5.97 -23.06 2.88
C SER A 249 -5.65 -23.59 4.27
N LEU A 250 -6.35 -24.65 4.72
CA LEU A 250 -6.06 -25.32 6.00
C LEU A 250 -4.70 -26.01 5.99
N ILE A 251 -4.32 -26.68 4.90
CA ILE A 251 -2.98 -27.27 4.72
C ILE A 251 -1.90 -26.18 4.86
N ASP A 252 -2.05 -25.06 4.16
CA ASP A 252 -1.11 -23.92 4.27
C ASP A 252 -1.03 -23.36 5.70
N MET A 253 -2.18 -23.23 6.37
CA MET A 253 -2.25 -22.71 7.74
C MET A 253 -1.56 -23.62 8.74
N TYR A 254 -1.90 -24.90 8.76
CA TYR A 254 -1.26 -25.85 9.68
C TYR A 254 0.24 -25.98 9.41
N SER A 255 0.64 -25.99 8.13
CA SER A 255 2.05 -26.05 7.74
C SER A 255 2.83 -24.83 8.25
N LYS A 256 2.32 -23.61 8.06
CA LYS A 256 2.98 -22.37 8.54
C LYS A 256 2.94 -22.20 10.05
N CYS A 257 1.96 -22.79 10.72
CA CYS A 257 1.87 -22.78 12.17
C CYS A 257 2.70 -23.90 12.85
N GLY A 258 3.38 -24.74 12.07
CA GLY A 258 4.28 -25.79 12.56
C GLY A 258 3.61 -27.13 12.90
N ASP A 259 2.31 -27.30 12.65
CA ASP A 259 1.58 -28.56 12.86
C ASP A 259 1.52 -29.34 11.53
N ILE A 260 2.70 -29.74 11.04
CA ILE A 260 2.84 -30.39 9.73
C ILE A 260 2.11 -31.74 9.68
N THR A 261 1.99 -32.43 10.81
CA THR A 261 1.25 -33.69 10.93
C THR A 261 -0.22 -33.49 10.57
N LYS A 262 -0.87 -32.43 11.11
CA LYS A 262 -2.27 -32.15 10.79
C LYS A 262 -2.45 -31.70 9.34
N ALA A 263 -1.51 -30.93 8.80
CA ALA A 263 -1.51 -30.56 7.39
C ALA A 263 -1.45 -31.81 6.48
N HIS A 264 -0.54 -32.73 6.79
CA HIS A 264 -0.39 -33.98 6.04
C HIS A 264 -1.61 -34.90 6.17
N GLU A 265 -2.22 -35.00 7.35
CA GLU A 265 -3.48 -35.74 7.56
C GLU A 265 -4.59 -35.23 6.64
N ILE A 266 -4.77 -33.91 6.58
CA ILE A 266 -5.77 -33.28 5.70
C ILE A 266 -5.46 -33.58 4.23
N PHE A 267 -4.20 -33.48 3.82
CA PHE A 267 -3.75 -33.78 2.45
C PHE A 267 -3.99 -35.25 2.05
N CYS A 268 -3.69 -36.19 2.95
CA CYS A 268 -3.94 -37.61 2.73
C CYS A 268 -5.44 -37.91 2.61
N GLY A 269 -6.29 -37.20 3.37
CA GLY A 269 -7.75 -37.34 3.34
C GLY A 269 -8.44 -36.73 2.11
N LEU A 270 -7.71 -36.10 1.17
CA LEU A 270 -8.28 -35.56 -0.06
C LEU A 270 -8.64 -36.67 -1.06
N THR A 271 -9.89 -36.69 -1.52
CA THR A 271 -10.36 -37.61 -2.57
C THR A 271 -9.82 -37.27 -3.95
N LYS A 272 -9.63 -35.97 -4.22
CA LYS A 272 -9.00 -35.43 -5.43
C LYS A 272 -8.07 -34.31 -5.01
N ARG A 273 -6.83 -34.38 -5.50
CA ARG A 273 -5.80 -33.36 -5.28
C ARG A 273 -5.63 -32.57 -6.56
N ASP A 274 -5.53 -31.25 -6.45
CA ASP A 274 -5.15 -30.38 -7.54
C ASP A 274 -3.72 -29.89 -7.36
N VAL A 275 -3.21 -29.11 -8.32
CA VAL A 275 -1.85 -28.56 -8.27
C VAL A 275 -1.63 -27.72 -7.00
N PHE A 276 -2.67 -27.08 -6.48
CA PHE A 276 -2.59 -26.28 -5.26
C PHE A 276 -2.44 -27.15 -4.02
N SER A 277 -3.16 -28.27 -3.91
CA SER A 277 -3.01 -29.23 -2.81
C SER A 277 -1.59 -29.78 -2.73
N TRP A 278 -1.04 -30.23 -3.86
CA TRP A 278 0.33 -30.74 -3.94
C TRP A 278 1.35 -29.66 -3.58
N THR A 279 1.23 -28.49 -4.21
CA THR A 279 2.17 -27.38 -3.98
C THR A 279 2.13 -26.89 -2.54
N ALA A 280 0.94 -26.77 -1.93
CA ALA A 280 0.81 -26.36 -0.53
C ALA A 280 1.49 -27.35 0.43
N MET A 281 1.37 -28.65 0.18
CA MET A 281 1.99 -29.67 1.02
C MET A 281 3.50 -29.78 0.80
N ILE A 282 3.99 -29.69 -0.45
CA ILE A 282 5.43 -29.62 -0.77
C ILE A 282 6.06 -28.42 -0.05
N MET A 283 5.47 -27.22 -0.22
CA MET A 283 5.90 -26.03 0.50
C MET A 283 5.82 -26.21 2.01
N GLY A 284 4.77 -26.88 2.50
CA GLY A 284 4.57 -27.17 3.91
C GLY A 284 5.70 -28.01 4.51
N PHE A 285 6.13 -29.06 3.83
CA PHE A 285 7.30 -29.84 4.23
C PHE A 285 8.58 -29.00 4.20
N THR A 286 8.78 -28.22 3.14
CA THR A 286 9.94 -27.32 3.00
C THR A 286 10.09 -26.34 4.17
N VAL A 287 9.02 -25.61 4.54
CA VAL A 287 9.10 -24.62 5.63
C VAL A 287 9.26 -25.24 7.01
N ASN A 288 8.95 -26.52 7.16
CA ASN A 288 9.17 -27.30 8.38
C ASN A 288 10.53 -28.05 8.38
N GLY A 289 11.38 -27.83 7.37
CA GLY A 289 12.71 -28.43 7.25
C GLY A 289 12.72 -29.89 6.77
N LEU A 290 11.56 -30.44 6.37
CA LEU A 290 11.39 -31.82 5.90
C LEU A 290 11.66 -31.88 4.38
N CYS A 291 12.89 -31.56 4.00
CA CYS A 291 13.24 -31.32 2.60
C CYS A 291 13.15 -32.59 1.74
N ASN A 292 13.53 -33.75 2.30
CA ASN A 292 13.46 -35.02 1.60
C ASN A 292 12.01 -35.45 1.37
N GLU A 293 11.16 -35.30 2.38
CA GLU A 293 9.73 -35.59 2.30
C GLU A 293 9.03 -34.72 1.26
N ALA A 294 9.46 -33.45 1.12
CA ALA A 294 8.96 -32.56 0.08
C ALA A 294 9.31 -33.08 -1.34
N LEU A 295 10.51 -33.64 -1.53
CA LEU A 295 10.97 -34.19 -2.80
C LEU A 295 10.35 -35.55 -3.10
N ASP A 296 10.19 -36.40 -2.10
CA ASP A 296 9.44 -37.66 -2.20
C ASP A 296 7.99 -37.40 -2.62
N LEU A 297 7.37 -36.37 -2.02
CA LEU A 297 6.01 -35.96 -2.37
C LEU A 297 5.93 -35.40 -3.81
N PHE A 298 6.96 -34.68 -4.27
CA PHE A 298 7.05 -34.25 -5.66
C PHE A 298 7.19 -35.45 -6.61
N ALA A 299 8.05 -36.42 -6.29
CA ALA A 299 8.17 -37.66 -7.06
C ALA A 299 6.85 -38.46 -7.10
N GLN A 300 6.09 -38.46 -5.99
CA GLN A 300 4.75 -39.05 -5.96
C GLN A 300 3.77 -38.31 -6.89
N MET A 301 3.80 -36.97 -6.89
CA MET A 301 2.99 -36.16 -7.82
C MET A 301 3.30 -36.52 -9.28
N GLU A 302 4.58 -36.65 -9.62
CA GLU A 302 5.03 -37.06 -10.95
C GLU A 302 4.58 -38.49 -11.29
N GLY A 303 4.73 -39.42 -10.35
CA GLY A 303 4.37 -40.83 -10.52
C GLY A 303 2.87 -41.06 -10.69
N GLU A 304 2.02 -40.25 -10.05
CA GLU A 304 0.56 -40.31 -10.26
C GLU A 304 0.14 -39.82 -11.66
N GLY A 305 0.91 -38.91 -12.27
CA GLY A 305 0.71 -38.42 -13.65
C GLY A 305 -0.61 -37.68 -13.94
N LYS A 306 -1.48 -37.53 -12.94
CA LYS A 306 -2.82 -36.92 -13.08
C LYS A 306 -2.80 -35.39 -13.04
N VAL A 307 -1.80 -34.81 -12.39
CA VAL A 307 -1.68 -33.36 -12.16
C VAL A 307 -0.29 -32.93 -12.56
N MET A 308 -0.20 -31.99 -13.49
CA MET A 308 1.09 -31.46 -13.94
C MET A 308 1.63 -30.41 -12.96
N PRO A 309 2.92 -30.45 -12.61
CA PRO A 309 3.59 -29.37 -11.89
C PRO A 309 3.51 -28.05 -12.65
N ASN A 310 3.42 -26.94 -11.91
CA ASN A 310 3.51 -25.59 -12.46
C ASN A 310 4.73 -24.86 -11.89
N GLU A 311 4.90 -23.58 -12.25
CA GLU A 311 6.03 -22.77 -11.80
C GLU A 311 6.06 -22.65 -10.26
N VAL A 312 4.90 -22.58 -9.59
CA VAL A 312 4.85 -22.48 -8.13
C VAL A 312 5.26 -23.81 -7.47
N THR A 313 4.92 -24.95 -8.07
CA THR A 313 5.38 -26.26 -7.61
C THR A 313 6.91 -26.35 -7.69
N PHE A 314 7.49 -25.95 -8.82
CA PHE A 314 8.95 -25.92 -8.99
C PHE A 314 9.65 -24.94 -8.05
N LEU A 315 9.05 -23.78 -7.79
CA LEU A 315 9.55 -22.87 -6.76
C LEU A 315 9.66 -23.57 -5.41
N GLY A 316 8.65 -24.35 -5.01
CA GLY A 316 8.68 -25.10 -3.75
C GLY A 316 9.71 -26.21 -3.69
N VAL A 317 9.89 -26.94 -4.79
CA VAL A 317 10.95 -27.97 -4.95
C VAL A 317 12.33 -27.34 -4.85
N LEU A 318 12.60 -26.25 -5.58
CA LEU A 318 13.89 -25.57 -5.54
C LEU A 318 14.18 -24.92 -4.19
N THR A 319 13.14 -24.39 -3.53
CA THR A 319 13.24 -23.88 -2.15
C THR A 319 13.61 -25.03 -1.20
N SER A 320 13.00 -26.23 -1.37
CA SER A 320 13.37 -27.43 -0.61
C SER A 320 14.84 -27.80 -0.81
N CYS A 321 15.30 -27.83 -2.06
CA CYS A 321 16.71 -28.09 -2.36
C CYS A 321 17.62 -27.05 -1.68
N SER A 322 17.26 -25.77 -1.72
CA SER A 322 18.01 -24.69 -1.05
C SER A 322 18.11 -24.91 0.46
N HIS A 323 16.98 -25.15 1.13
CA HIS A 323 16.94 -25.39 2.57
C HIS A 323 17.68 -26.68 2.99
N GLY A 324 17.64 -27.72 2.15
CA GLY A 324 18.35 -28.97 2.35
C GLY A 324 19.82 -28.96 1.92
N GLY A 325 20.29 -27.90 1.24
CA GLY A 325 21.65 -27.83 0.68
C GLY A 325 21.91 -28.83 -0.47
N LEU A 326 20.86 -29.27 -1.17
CA LEU A 326 20.90 -30.31 -2.20
C LEU A 326 21.25 -29.71 -3.57
N VAL A 327 22.51 -29.30 -3.75
CA VAL A 327 22.96 -28.56 -4.95
C VAL A 327 22.68 -29.30 -6.25
N GLU A 328 23.06 -30.57 -6.35
CA GLU A 328 22.87 -31.38 -7.57
C GLU A 328 21.39 -31.53 -7.94
N GLN A 329 20.55 -31.82 -6.94
CA GLN A 329 19.11 -31.98 -7.14
C GLN A 329 18.43 -30.65 -7.51
N GLY A 330 18.89 -29.53 -6.94
CA GLY A 330 18.44 -28.19 -7.32
C GLY A 330 18.68 -27.90 -8.79
N PHE A 331 19.89 -28.13 -9.29
CA PHE A 331 20.19 -27.96 -10.73
C PHE A 331 19.41 -28.94 -11.61
N HIS A 332 19.27 -30.19 -11.18
CA HIS A 332 18.48 -31.19 -11.89
C HIS A 332 17.03 -30.74 -12.09
N HIS A 333 16.35 -30.31 -11.03
CA HIS A 333 14.96 -29.84 -11.12
C HIS A 333 14.84 -28.50 -11.87
N PHE A 334 15.80 -27.59 -11.71
CA PHE A 334 15.82 -26.31 -12.43
C PHE A 334 15.91 -26.51 -13.96
N GLN A 335 16.74 -27.45 -14.41
CA GLN A 335 16.84 -27.78 -15.84
C GLN A 335 15.57 -28.51 -16.34
N ARG A 336 15.04 -29.46 -15.57
CA ARG A 336 13.81 -30.20 -15.93
C ARG A 336 12.60 -29.29 -16.08
N MET A 337 12.49 -28.24 -15.27
CA MET A 337 11.43 -27.22 -15.40
C MET A 337 11.33 -26.69 -16.84
N SER A 338 12.48 -26.35 -17.45
CA SER A 338 12.53 -25.85 -18.83
C SER A 338 12.43 -26.98 -19.86
N MET A 339 13.23 -28.03 -19.69
CA MET A 339 13.42 -29.06 -20.73
C MET A 339 12.27 -30.06 -20.84
N VAL A 340 11.65 -30.42 -19.72
CA VAL A 340 10.61 -31.46 -19.65
C VAL A 340 9.22 -30.83 -19.60
N TYR A 341 9.06 -29.78 -18.79
CA TYR A 341 7.75 -29.17 -18.53
C TYR A 341 7.49 -27.91 -19.38
N ASN A 342 8.47 -27.44 -20.14
CA ASN A 342 8.38 -26.23 -20.95
C ASN A 342 7.90 -25.00 -20.15
N LEU A 343 8.32 -24.92 -18.88
CA LEU A 343 8.03 -23.83 -17.96
C LEU A 343 9.23 -22.88 -17.93
N ALA A 344 9.01 -21.60 -18.26
CA ALA A 344 10.06 -20.60 -18.23
C ALA A 344 10.40 -20.21 -16.78
N PRO A 345 11.68 -20.29 -16.36
CA PRO A 345 12.08 -19.86 -15.03
C PRO A 345 11.83 -18.36 -14.83
N ARG A 346 11.05 -18.02 -13.80
CA ARG A 346 10.86 -16.65 -13.31
C ARG A 346 11.95 -16.24 -12.30
N ILE A 347 12.02 -14.94 -12.00
CA ILE A 347 13.02 -14.35 -11.09
C ILE A 347 13.11 -15.07 -9.73
N GLU A 348 11.99 -15.56 -9.21
CA GLU A 348 11.94 -16.27 -7.92
C GLU A 348 12.70 -17.60 -7.95
N HIS A 349 12.72 -18.31 -9.08
CA HIS A 349 13.46 -19.56 -9.24
C HIS A 349 14.96 -19.32 -9.26
N TYR A 350 15.42 -18.26 -9.96
CA TYR A 350 16.81 -17.85 -9.93
C TYR A 350 17.24 -17.44 -8.52
N GLY A 351 16.38 -16.72 -7.78
CA GLY A 351 16.61 -16.40 -6.38
C GLY A 351 16.83 -17.64 -5.52
N CYS A 352 16.04 -18.71 -5.71
CA CYS A 352 16.24 -19.98 -5.00
C CYS A 352 17.57 -20.66 -5.33
N MET A 353 17.99 -20.63 -6.60
CA MET A 353 19.27 -21.21 -7.01
C MET A 353 20.47 -20.45 -6.43
N VAL A 354 20.38 -19.11 -6.36
CA VAL A 354 21.41 -18.29 -5.71
C VAL A 354 21.43 -18.52 -4.20
N ASP A 355 20.27 -18.63 -3.55
CA ASP A 355 20.20 -19.00 -2.12
C ASP A 355 20.79 -20.39 -1.86
N LEU A 356 20.52 -21.38 -2.74
CA LEU A 356 21.07 -22.73 -2.65
C LEU A 356 22.61 -22.73 -2.74
N LEU A 357 23.17 -22.10 -3.77
CA LEU A 357 24.62 -21.97 -3.94
C LEU A 357 25.25 -21.21 -2.78
N GLY A 358 24.59 -20.14 -2.34
CA GLY A 358 25.02 -19.33 -1.20
C GLY A 358 25.09 -20.10 0.11
N ARG A 359 24.07 -20.92 0.42
CA ARG A 359 24.03 -21.81 1.59
C ARG A 359 25.07 -22.92 1.50
N ALA A 360 25.34 -23.41 0.29
CA ALA A 360 26.41 -24.36 0.01
C ALA A 360 27.83 -23.75 0.04
N LYS A 361 27.94 -22.43 0.29
CA LYS A 361 29.21 -21.66 0.30
C LYS A 361 29.94 -21.63 -1.05
N LEU A 362 29.20 -21.83 -2.14
CA LEU A 362 29.70 -21.78 -3.52
C LEU A 362 29.49 -20.36 -4.09
N LEU A 363 30.19 -19.37 -3.52
CA LEU A 363 29.96 -17.95 -3.82
C LEU A 363 30.36 -17.56 -5.24
N THR A 364 31.45 -18.12 -5.75
CA THR A 364 31.93 -17.86 -7.11
C THR A 364 30.94 -18.41 -8.14
N GLU A 365 30.42 -19.61 -7.90
CA GLU A 365 29.39 -20.23 -8.73
C GLU A 365 28.08 -19.43 -8.66
N ALA A 366 27.71 -18.91 -7.48
CA ALA A 366 26.54 -18.05 -7.32
C ALA A 366 26.67 -16.75 -8.14
N GLU A 367 27.84 -16.12 -8.12
CA GLU A 367 28.14 -14.92 -8.93
C GLU A 367 28.08 -15.23 -10.44
N GLN A 368 28.71 -16.33 -10.87
CA GLN A 368 28.66 -16.77 -12.27
C GLN A 368 27.23 -17.07 -12.71
N PHE A 369 26.43 -17.70 -11.84
CA PHE A 369 25.03 -18.00 -12.12
C PHE A 369 24.21 -16.72 -12.31
N ILE A 370 24.42 -15.69 -11.48
CA ILE A 370 23.76 -14.38 -11.62
C ILE A 370 24.14 -13.72 -12.96
N ASN A 371 25.43 -13.75 -13.31
CA ASN A 371 25.92 -13.17 -14.57
C ASN A 371 25.36 -13.88 -15.80
N GLY A 372 25.00 -15.17 -15.68
CA GLY A 372 24.38 -15.97 -16.73
C GLY A 372 22.86 -15.83 -16.84
N MET A 373 22.20 -15.04 -15.98
CA MET A 373 20.74 -14.92 -15.99
C MET A 373 20.23 -14.20 -17.26
N PRO A 374 19.18 -14.73 -17.93
CA PRO A 374 18.57 -14.07 -19.08
C PRO A 374 17.64 -12.90 -18.68
N ILE A 375 17.41 -12.70 -17.38
CA ILE A 375 16.55 -11.68 -16.81
C ILE A 375 17.38 -10.85 -15.83
N ALA A 376 17.16 -9.53 -15.78
CA ALA A 376 17.85 -8.65 -14.85
C ALA A 376 17.62 -9.09 -13.39
N PRO A 377 18.69 -9.26 -12.58
CA PRO A 377 18.56 -9.65 -11.18
C PRO A 377 17.85 -8.58 -10.36
N ASP A 378 16.91 -9.01 -9.53
CA ASP A 378 16.17 -8.12 -8.63
C ASP A 378 16.84 -8.00 -7.25
N VAL A 379 16.25 -7.19 -6.38
CA VAL A 379 16.75 -6.95 -5.03
C VAL A 379 16.81 -8.25 -4.20
N VAL A 380 15.92 -9.21 -4.45
CA VAL A 380 15.84 -10.46 -3.67
C VAL A 380 17.01 -11.37 -4.02
N VAL A 381 17.37 -11.48 -5.30
CA VAL A 381 18.54 -12.24 -5.76
C VAL A 381 19.82 -11.68 -5.12
N TRP A 382 20.04 -10.36 -5.21
CA TRP A 382 21.20 -9.71 -4.61
C TRP A 382 21.24 -9.85 -3.09
N ARG A 383 20.09 -9.75 -2.41
CA ARG A 383 20.01 -9.99 -0.95
C ARG A 383 20.40 -11.41 -0.56
N SER A 384 20.01 -12.40 -1.37
CA SER A 384 20.34 -13.81 -1.13
C SER A 384 21.86 -14.02 -1.21
N LEU A 385 22.52 -13.43 -2.22
CA LEU A 385 23.98 -13.46 -2.32
C LEU A 385 24.67 -12.69 -1.18
N LEU A 386 24.16 -11.52 -0.78
CA LEU A 386 24.72 -10.74 0.33
C LEU A 386 24.63 -11.49 1.66
N PHE A 387 23.54 -12.24 1.87
CA PHE A 387 23.38 -13.11 3.03
C PHE A 387 24.42 -14.24 3.03
N ALA A 388 24.69 -14.84 1.87
CA ALA A 388 25.71 -15.87 1.72
C ALA A 388 27.13 -15.31 1.96
N CYS A 389 27.43 -14.10 1.46
CA CYS A 389 28.70 -13.41 1.72
C CYS A 389 28.90 -13.16 3.22
N ARG A 390 27.85 -12.79 3.96
CA ARG A 390 27.89 -12.67 5.42
C ARG A 390 28.27 -13.99 6.09
N ALA A 391 27.67 -15.09 5.66
CA ALA A 391 27.92 -16.42 6.25
C ALA A 391 29.34 -16.93 5.96
N CYS A 392 29.94 -16.54 4.85
CA CYS A 392 31.30 -16.93 4.46
C CYS A 392 32.40 -15.92 4.86
N GLY A 393 32.02 -14.69 5.21
CA GLY A 393 32.97 -13.62 5.55
C GLY A 393 33.61 -12.92 4.35
N GLU A 394 33.04 -13.07 3.15
CA GLU A 394 33.59 -12.48 1.91
C GLU A 394 33.19 -11.00 1.77
N VAL A 395 34.10 -10.10 2.16
CA VAL A 395 33.78 -8.67 2.27
C VAL A 395 33.76 -7.97 0.91
N GLY A 396 34.70 -8.30 0.01
CA GLY A 396 34.79 -7.63 -1.30
C GLY A 396 33.54 -7.85 -2.14
N LEU A 397 33.07 -9.10 -2.23
CA LEU A 397 31.82 -9.43 -2.93
C LEU A 397 30.61 -8.80 -2.23
N ALA A 398 30.58 -8.76 -0.89
CA ALA A 398 29.50 -8.12 -0.15
C ALA A 398 29.38 -6.61 -0.43
N GLU A 399 30.50 -5.90 -0.55
CA GLU A 399 30.53 -4.47 -0.91
C GLU A 399 29.94 -4.24 -2.30
N PHE A 400 30.40 -5.00 -3.30
CA PHE A 400 29.87 -4.94 -4.67
C PHE A 400 28.35 -5.21 -4.71
N VAL A 401 27.89 -6.27 -4.03
CA VAL A 401 26.46 -6.63 -4.00
C VAL A 401 25.63 -5.54 -3.30
N ALA A 402 26.16 -4.92 -2.24
CA ALA A 402 25.47 -3.84 -1.55
C ALA A 402 25.28 -2.61 -2.44
N GLU A 403 26.27 -2.25 -3.26
CA GLU A 403 26.12 -1.16 -4.25
C GLU A 403 24.99 -1.47 -5.24
N ARG A 404 24.92 -2.70 -5.78
CA ARG A 404 23.81 -3.11 -6.67
C ARG A 404 22.44 -2.99 -5.98
N ILE A 405 22.33 -3.33 -4.69
CA ILE A 405 21.08 -3.18 -3.93
C ILE A 405 20.71 -1.69 -3.77
N LEU A 406 21.70 -0.80 -3.57
CA LEU A 406 21.45 0.63 -3.41
C LEU A 406 21.03 1.30 -4.70
N GLU A 407 21.58 0.87 -5.84
CA GLU A 407 21.11 1.31 -7.16
C GLU A 407 19.62 0.97 -7.36
N LEU A 408 19.18 -0.21 -6.93
CA LEU A 408 17.80 -0.68 -7.07
C LEU A 408 16.84 -0.09 -6.03
N GLU A 409 17.29 0.16 -4.79
CA GLU A 409 16.47 0.75 -3.72
C GLU A 409 17.17 1.94 -3.01
N PRO A 410 17.35 3.10 -3.67
CA PRO A 410 18.11 4.23 -3.11
C PRO A 410 17.55 4.78 -1.80
N LYS A 411 16.25 4.59 -1.55
CA LYS A 411 15.52 5.13 -0.41
C LYS A 411 15.40 4.16 0.78
N LYS A 412 15.89 2.93 0.69
CA LYS A 412 15.76 1.93 1.76
C LYS A 412 17.10 1.59 2.39
N CYS A 413 17.20 1.74 3.71
CA CYS A 413 18.41 1.40 4.48
C CYS A 413 18.68 -0.12 4.59
N ALA A 414 17.83 -0.99 4.02
CA ALA A 414 17.95 -2.44 4.17
C ALA A 414 19.27 -2.99 3.61
N GLY A 415 19.78 -2.47 2.49
CA GLY A 415 21.09 -2.85 1.93
C GLY A 415 22.25 -2.49 2.87
N HIS A 416 22.22 -1.28 3.43
CA HIS A 416 23.18 -0.83 4.43
C HIS A 416 23.13 -1.67 5.72
N VAL A 417 21.95 -2.06 6.20
CA VAL A 417 21.82 -2.92 7.39
C VAL A 417 22.47 -4.28 7.17
N LEU A 418 22.23 -4.91 6.02
CA LEU A 418 22.86 -6.19 5.67
C LEU A 418 24.38 -6.06 5.54
N LEU A 419 24.87 -5.03 4.85
CA LEU A 419 26.32 -4.77 4.73
C LEU A 419 26.97 -4.48 6.09
N SER A 420 26.31 -3.69 6.96
CA SER A 420 26.78 -3.45 8.33
C SER A 420 26.91 -4.75 9.12
N ASN A 421 26.02 -5.71 8.91
CA ASN A 421 26.09 -7.01 9.58
C ASN A 421 27.23 -7.87 9.03
N VAL A 422 27.58 -7.74 7.74
CA VAL A 422 28.77 -8.38 7.15
C VAL A 422 30.04 -7.83 7.78
N TYR A 423 30.19 -6.50 7.85
CA TYR A 423 31.35 -5.87 8.50
C TYR A 423 31.47 -6.23 9.98
N ALA A 424 30.35 -6.33 10.69
CA ALA A 424 30.34 -6.79 12.08
C ALA A 424 30.80 -8.25 12.19
N ALA A 425 30.34 -9.14 11.28
CA ALA A 425 30.72 -10.55 11.27
C ALA A 425 32.21 -10.77 10.96
N THR A 426 32.83 -9.89 10.18
CA THR A 426 34.27 -9.93 9.84
C THR A 426 35.14 -9.05 10.75
N SER A 427 34.60 -8.59 11.88
CA SER A 427 35.29 -7.74 12.87
C SER A 427 35.83 -6.40 12.33
N ARG A 428 35.29 -5.90 11.20
CA ARG A 428 35.63 -4.59 10.61
C ARG A 428 34.80 -3.45 11.24
N TRP A 429 34.98 -3.22 12.54
CA TRP A 429 34.20 -2.24 13.32
C TRP A 429 34.34 -0.78 12.85
N VAL A 430 35.47 -0.44 12.23
CA VAL A 430 35.69 0.90 11.65
C VAL A 430 34.71 1.17 10.51
N ASP A 431 34.50 0.17 9.64
CA ASP A 431 33.60 0.30 8.49
C ASP A 431 32.13 0.21 8.91
N VAL A 432 31.82 -0.55 9.98
CA VAL A 432 30.52 -0.48 10.67
C VAL A 432 30.23 0.95 11.13
N ASN A 433 31.19 1.62 11.77
CA ASN A 433 31.01 2.99 12.25
C ASN A 433 30.84 3.99 11.10
N LYS A 434 31.65 3.90 10.04
CA LYS A 434 31.50 4.75 8.84
C LYS A 434 30.14 4.55 8.16
N LEU A 435 29.68 3.31 8.05
CA LEU A 435 28.39 3.01 7.45
C LEU A 435 27.23 3.51 8.35
N ARG A 436 27.38 3.39 9.68
CA ARG A 436 26.40 3.92 10.64
C ARG A 436 26.32 5.44 10.63
N THR A 437 27.44 6.16 10.56
CA THR A 437 27.42 7.62 10.43
C THR A 437 26.78 8.08 9.11
N SER A 438 26.95 7.34 8.01
CA SER A 438 26.23 7.60 6.76
C SER A 438 24.71 7.36 6.89
N MET A 439 24.29 6.33 7.65
CA MET A 439 22.88 6.05 7.94
C MET A 439 22.24 7.10 8.87
N ASP A 440 23.01 7.69 9.79
CA ASP A 440 22.53 8.73 10.69
C ASP A 440 22.12 10.01 9.92
N SER A 441 22.83 10.34 8.83
CA SER A 441 22.44 11.44 7.93
C SER A 441 21.07 11.21 7.24
N CYS A 442 20.79 9.98 6.82
CA CYS A 442 19.52 9.60 6.20
C CYS A 442 18.36 9.60 7.22
N ARG A 443 18.63 9.15 8.45
CA ARG A 443 17.67 9.17 9.57
C ARG A 443 17.35 10.59 10.04
N MET A 444 18.34 11.48 10.10
CA MET A 444 18.13 12.90 10.41
C MET A 444 17.21 13.58 9.39
N SER A 445 17.27 13.18 8.12
CA SER A 445 16.34 13.66 7.09
C SER A 445 14.87 13.27 7.40
N GLN A 446 14.63 12.05 7.88
CA GLN A 446 13.29 11.59 8.26
C GLN A 446 12.75 12.31 9.50
N ILE A 447 13.58 12.53 10.52
CA ILE A 447 13.17 13.26 11.73
C ILE A 447 12.82 14.71 11.40
N ALA A 448 13.65 15.39 10.61
CA ALA A 448 13.39 16.77 10.21
C ALA A 448 12.08 16.89 9.42
N GLN A 449 11.76 15.89 8.59
CA GLN A 449 10.49 15.84 7.87
C GLN A 449 9.29 15.70 8.81
N VAL A 450 9.38 14.84 9.84
CA VAL A 450 8.33 14.69 10.86
C VAL A 450 8.12 16.00 11.65
N VAL A 451 9.20 16.71 11.99
CA VAL A 451 9.13 17.99 12.71
C VAL A 451 8.48 19.08 11.83
N VAL A 452 8.81 19.15 10.54
CA VAL A 452 8.18 20.09 9.59
C VAL A 452 6.69 19.82 9.44
N GLU A 453 6.31 18.55 9.22
CA GLU A 453 4.90 18.17 9.11
C GLU A 453 4.12 18.48 10.40
N PHE A 454 4.75 18.28 11.56
CA PHE A 454 4.18 18.65 12.84
C PHE A 454 3.96 20.16 12.97
N LEU A 455 4.96 20.98 12.62
CA LEU A 455 4.86 22.45 12.68
C LEU A 455 3.75 22.97 11.76
N GLU A 456 3.60 22.40 10.56
CA GLU A 456 2.51 22.73 9.62
C GLU A 456 1.13 22.55 10.29
N VAL A 457 0.94 21.41 10.97
CA VAL A 457 -0.32 21.10 11.67
C VAL A 457 -0.51 21.97 12.91
N ALA A 458 0.55 22.21 13.69
CA ALA A 458 0.48 23.01 14.91
C ALA A 458 0.16 24.49 14.60
N ILE A 459 0.81 25.08 13.59
CA ILE A 459 0.54 26.45 13.14
C ILE A 459 -0.91 26.57 12.65
N SER A 460 -1.36 25.61 11.84
CA SER A 460 -2.76 25.58 11.39
C SER A 460 -3.76 25.54 12.56
N CYS A 461 -3.46 24.81 13.64
CA CYS A 461 -4.30 24.80 14.84
C CYS A 461 -4.29 26.14 15.57
N ILE A 462 -3.13 26.81 15.68
CA ILE A 462 -3.01 28.12 16.33
C ILE A 462 -3.82 29.18 15.56
N VAL A 463 -3.71 29.21 14.24
CA VAL A 463 -4.48 30.14 13.38
C VAL A 463 -5.98 29.88 13.50
N PHE A 464 -6.40 28.61 13.61
CA PHE A 464 -7.80 28.26 13.89
C PHE A 464 -8.27 28.77 15.26
N LEU A 465 -7.49 28.53 16.33
CA LEU A 465 -7.83 28.95 17.69
C LEU A 465 -7.97 30.47 17.81
N LYS A 466 -7.22 31.22 17.00
CA LYS A 466 -7.33 32.69 16.94
C LYS A 466 -8.55 33.21 16.21
N GLY A 467 -9.26 32.36 15.47
CA GLY A 467 -10.49 32.75 14.78
C GLY A 467 -10.28 33.74 13.63
N PHE A 468 -9.05 33.83 13.09
CA PHE A 468 -8.71 34.75 11.99
C PHE A 468 -9.47 34.43 10.71
N TYR A 469 -9.76 33.14 10.48
CA TYR A 469 -10.57 32.67 9.36
C TYR A 469 -11.83 31.98 9.87
N PRO A 470 -12.94 32.01 9.11
CA PRO A 470 -14.17 31.33 9.51
C PRO A 470 -13.94 29.81 9.60
N PRO A 471 -14.68 29.07 10.46
CA PRO A 471 -14.46 27.63 10.66
C PRO A 471 -14.50 26.80 9.37
N ARG A 472 -15.22 27.26 8.34
CA ARG A 472 -15.26 26.65 6.99
C ARG A 472 -13.93 26.66 6.22
N ALA A 473 -12.99 27.52 6.62
CA ALA A 473 -11.65 27.58 6.06
C ALA A 473 -10.75 26.45 6.58
N PHE A 474 -11.24 25.67 7.55
CA PHE A 474 -10.54 24.55 8.16
C PHE A 474 -11.38 23.28 8.07
N GLU A 475 -10.70 22.14 8.11
CA GLU A 475 -11.32 20.82 8.20
C GLU A 475 -10.74 20.04 9.39
N ARG A 476 -11.61 19.24 10.02
CA ARG A 476 -11.20 18.30 11.05
C ARG A 476 -10.50 17.11 10.41
N ARG A 477 -9.20 16.97 10.64
CA ARG A 477 -8.40 15.81 10.21
C ARG A 477 -7.80 15.09 11.39
N ARG A 478 -7.47 13.81 11.19
CA ARG A 478 -6.66 13.05 12.14
C ARG A 478 -5.20 13.15 11.76
N TYR A 479 -4.37 13.62 12.69
CA TYR A 479 -2.91 13.61 12.59
C TYR A 479 -2.34 13.04 13.90
N MET A 480 -1.42 12.06 13.82
CA MET A 480 -0.92 11.30 14.98
C MET A 480 -2.05 10.76 15.89
N ASN A 481 -3.17 10.32 15.32
CA ASN A 481 -4.38 9.89 16.05
C ASN A 481 -4.99 10.97 16.97
N VAL A 482 -4.78 12.26 16.69
CA VAL A 482 -5.42 13.41 17.34
C VAL A 482 -6.29 14.12 16.30
N VAL A 483 -7.48 14.55 16.70
CA VAL A 483 -8.34 15.39 15.84
C VAL A 483 -7.82 16.81 15.89
N VAL A 484 -7.30 17.29 14.77
CA VAL A 484 -6.69 18.61 14.60
C VAL A 484 -7.46 19.42 13.56
N GLN A 485 -7.29 20.73 13.59
CA GLN A 485 -7.90 21.66 12.63
C GLN A 485 -6.87 22.02 11.56
N LYS A 486 -7.02 21.45 10.37
CA LYS A 486 -6.13 21.69 9.24
C LYS A 486 -6.74 22.71 8.28
N ALA A 487 -5.95 23.68 7.82
CA ALA A 487 -6.36 24.63 6.79
C ALA A 487 -6.83 23.89 5.53
N LEU A 488 -7.99 24.31 5.00
CA LEU A 488 -8.59 23.82 3.77
C LEU A 488 -8.46 24.85 2.63
N HIS A 489 -8.38 26.14 2.97
CA HIS A 489 -8.26 27.20 1.96
C HIS A 489 -6.92 27.08 1.20
N PRO A 490 -6.91 27.05 -0.14
CA PRO A 490 -5.70 26.79 -0.94
C PRO A 490 -4.55 27.75 -0.64
N GLU A 491 -4.82 29.05 -0.52
CA GLU A 491 -3.78 30.06 -0.27
C GLU A 491 -3.19 29.95 1.14
N LEU A 492 -4.05 29.70 2.15
CA LEU A 492 -3.63 29.52 3.54
C LEU A 492 -2.79 28.26 3.68
N THR A 493 -3.22 27.18 3.05
CA THR A 493 -2.51 25.89 3.03
C THR A 493 -1.16 26.04 2.32
N SER A 494 -1.14 26.74 1.18
CA SER A 494 0.08 26.99 0.41
C SER A 494 1.09 27.85 1.17
N TYR A 495 0.64 28.89 1.87
CA TYR A 495 1.50 29.76 2.66
C TYR A 495 2.13 28.98 3.84
N ILE A 496 1.31 28.32 4.67
CA ILE A 496 1.81 27.54 5.81
C ILE A 496 2.81 26.49 5.31
N HIS A 497 2.44 25.71 4.30
CA HIS A 497 3.30 24.66 3.75
C HIS A 497 4.61 25.21 3.19
N SER A 498 4.57 26.30 2.41
CA SER A 498 5.77 26.92 1.84
C SER A 498 6.75 27.37 2.92
N VAL A 499 6.26 28.03 3.97
CA VAL A 499 7.11 28.50 5.06
C VAL A 499 7.66 27.33 5.86
N THR A 500 6.84 26.36 6.28
CA THR A 500 7.32 25.23 7.08
C THR A 500 8.26 24.32 6.29
N PHE A 501 7.97 24.07 5.01
CA PHE A 501 8.83 23.25 4.15
C PHE A 501 10.16 23.94 3.84
N GLY A 502 10.17 25.27 3.71
CA GLY A 502 11.40 26.06 3.59
C GLY A 502 12.36 25.90 4.77
N LEU A 503 11.86 25.54 5.96
CA LEU A 503 12.68 25.27 7.16
C LEU A 503 13.35 23.90 7.14
N LEU A 504 12.92 22.97 6.28
CA LEU A 504 13.39 21.58 6.25
C LEU A 504 14.94 21.47 6.19
N PRO A 505 15.66 22.16 5.28
CA PRO A 505 17.13 22.04 5.19
C PRO A 505 17.85 22.57 6.43
N PHE A 506 17.24 23.50 7.15
CA PHE A 506 17.82 24.13 8.34
C PHE A 506 17.53 23.33 9.62
N ILE A 507 16.36 22.71 9.72
CA ILE A 507 16.03 21.77 10.79
C ILE A 507 16.91 20.51 10.67
N GLN A 508 17.16 20.02 9.44
CA GLN A 508 18.11 18.92 9.19
C GLN A 508 19.51 19.21 9.74
N LYS A 509 19.96 20.47 9.66
CA LYS A 509 21.26 20.93 10.17
C LYS A 509 21.22 21.33 11.65
N GLY A 510 20.06 21.30 12.30
CA GLY A 510 19.87 21.74 13.69
C GLY A 510 20.09 23.25 13.90
N LEU A 511 19.89 24.06 12.85
CA LEU A 511 20.16 25.50 12.86
C LEU A 511 18.97 26.36 13.33
N VAL A 512 17.74 25.82 13.29
CA VAL A 512 16.53 26.55 13.71
C VAL A 512 16.42 26.54 15.23
N GLU A 513 16.48 27.71 15.86
CA GLU A 513 16.31 27.85 17.32
C GLU A 513 14.84 28.11 17.68
N ARG A 514 14.16 28.97 16.92
CA ARG A 514 12.76 29.35 17.20
C ARG A 514 11.95 29.48 15.93
N VAL A 515 10.71 29.02 15.97
CA VAL A 515 9.68 29.34 14.97
C VAL A 515 8.57 30.10 15.69
N VAL A 516 8.24 31.29 15.21
CA VAL A 516 7.33 32.22 15.88
C VAL A 516 6.15 32.52 14.98
N VAL A 517 4.94 32.34 15.48
CA VAL A 517 3.71 32.81 14.82
C VAL A 517 3.32 34.12 15.48
N ILE A 518 3.39 35.22 14.74
CA ILE A 518 3.14 36.58 15.24
C ILE A 518 1.78 37.04 14.76
N PHE A 519 0.98 37.61 15.66
CA PHE A 519 -0.31 38.22 15.35
C PHE A 519 -0.24 39.74 15.53
N TYR A 520 -0.77 40.49 14.57
CA TYR A 520 -0.75 41.95 14.52
C TYR A 520 -2.16 42.56 14.66
N ASP A 521 -2.24 43.75 15.23
CA ASP A 521 -3.46 44.57 15.22
C ASP A 521 -3.58 45.44 13.95
N LYS A 522 -4.60 46.31 13.88
CA LYS A 522 -4.85 47.21 12.74
C LYS A 522 -3.71 48.19 12.45
N GLY A 523 -2.87 48.48 13.46
CA GLY A 523 -1.71 49.36 13.35
C GLY A 523 -0.41 48.61 13.07
N HIS A 524 -0.49 47.33 12.72
CA HIS A 524 0.65 46.42 12.56
C HIS A 524 1.52 46.29 13.82
N VAL A 525 0.93 46.48 15.00
CA VAL A 525 1.61 46.29 16.28
C VAL A 525 1.46 44.83 16.70
N PRO A 526 2.56 44.12 17.05
CA PRO A 526 2.48 42.73 17.51
C PRO A 526 1.65 42.67 18.79
N THR A 527 0.66 41.78 18.80
CA THR A 527 -0.29 41.59 19.91
C THR A 527 0.01 40.34 20.72
N GLU A 528 0.40 39.26 20.04
CA GLU A 528 0.73 37.97 20.63
C GLU A 528 1.71 37.20 19.75
N LYS A 529 2.65 36.49 20.38
CA LYS A 529 3.63 35.64 19.69
C LYS A 529 3.57 34.22 20.25
N PHE A 530 3.31 33.23 19.39
CA PHE A 530 3.43 31.82 19.73
C PHE A 530 4.81 31.33 19.33
N VAL A 531 5.66 31.04 20.31
CA VAL A 531 7.06 30.70 20.07
C VAL A 531 7.28 29.20 20.27
N PHE A 532 7.66 28.52 19.21
CA PHE A 532 8.21 27.16 19.23
C PHE A 532 9.73 27.23 19.37
N LYS A 533 10.25 27.06 20.58
CA LYS A 533 11.68 26.89 20.82
C LYS A 533 12.07 25.44 20.52
N LEU A 534 13.02 25.25 19.61
CA LEU A 534 13.44 23.95 19.08
C LEU A 534 14.91 23.71 19.40
N ALA A 535 15.23 22.50 19.86
CA ALA A 535 16.59 22.01 19.99
C ALA A 535 16.62 20.55 19.52
N VAL A 536 17.30 20.31 18.38
CA VAL A 536 17.48 18.98 17.82
C VAL A 536 18.89 18.49 18.17
N ASN A 537 18.97 17.47 19.01
CA ASN A 537 20.20 16.81 19.44
C ASN A 537 20.74 15.93 18.31
N GLN A 538 21.98 16.16 17.88
CA GLN A 538 22.61 15.44 16.77
C GLN A 538 23.12 14.03 17.15
N SER A 539 23.08 13.66 18.43
CA SER A 539 23.65 12.41 18.96
C SER A 539 22.65 11.24 19.11
N TYR A 540 21.84 10.98 18.08
CA TYR A 540 20.72 10.05 18.18
C TYR A 540 21.09 8.58 17.91
N ARG A 541 20.60 7.61 18.72
CA ARG A 541 21.14 6.24 18.73
C ARG A 541 20.16 5.05 18.60
N SER A 542 18.82 5.18 18.52
CA SER A 542 17.96 3.97 18.42
C SER A 542 16.57 4.11 17.74
N LYS A 543 15.94 2.97 17.38
CA LYS A 543 14.55 2.89 16.85
C LYS A 543 13.47 3.06 17.94
N LEU A 544 13.78 2.77 19.20
CA LEU A 544 12.82 2.86 20.31
C LEU A 544 12.41 4.32 20.56
N GLU A 545 13.30 5.25 20.24
CA GLU A 545 13.12 6.67 20.46
C GLU A 545 12.24 7.34 19.37
N GLU A 546 12.12 6.78 18.16
CA GLU A 546 11.21 7.30 17.10
C GLU A 546 9.73 7.17 17.51
N ALA A 547 9.37 6.02 18.10
CA ALA A 547 8.04 5.81 18.65
C ALA A 547 7.76 6.75 19.84
N ASN A 548 8.80 7.11 20.61
CA ASN A 548 8.69 8.08 21.69
C ASN A 548 8.49 9.50 21.14
N LEU A 549 9.12 9.86 20.01
CA LEU A 549 8.95 11.15 19.35
C LEU A 549 7.50 11.34 18.86
N GLU A 550 6.93 10.36 18.15
CA GLU A 550 5.52 10.43 17.72
C GLU A 550 4.57 10.52 18.92
N PHE A 551 4.81 9.72 19.98
CA PHE A 551 4.02 9.78 21.20
C PHE A 551 4.10 11.15 21.90
N ALA A 552 5.29 11.74 21.95
CA ALA A 552 5.50 13.04 22.59
C ALA A 552 4.87 14.19 21.79
N LEU A 553 5.03 14.19 20.46
CA LEU A 553 4.36 15.13 19.56
C LEU A 553 2.83 14.98 19.58
N ARG A 554 2.33 13.74 19.68
CA ARG A 554 0.90 13.45 19.88
C ARG A 554 0.38 14.08 21.17
N ALA A 555 1.07 13.84 22.30
CA ALA A 555 0.71 14.43 23.59
C ALA A 555 0.78 15.97 23.57
N PHE A 556 1.66 16.53 22.74
CA PHE A 556 1.75 17.96 22.49
C PHE A 556 0.49 18.49 21.79
N LEU A 557 0.07 17.86 20.69
CA LEU A 557 -1.11 18.26 19.93
C LEU A 557 -2.40 18.16 20.74
N ILE A 558 -2.56 17.11 21.55
CA ILE A 558 -3.73 16.95 22.43
C ILE A 558 -3.88 18.19 23.33
N LYS A 559 -2.78 18.64 23.95
CA LYS A 559 -2.80 19.85 24.78
C LYS A 559 -3.07 21.12 23.98
N LEU A 560 -2.49 21.26 22.79
CA LEU A 560 -2.75 22.40 21.92
C LEU A 560 -4.23 22.49 21.51
N THR A 561 -4.85 21.35 21.17
CA THR A 561 -6.26 21.30 20.77
C THR A 561 -7.25 21.58 21.90
N VAL A 562 -6.83 21.42 23.16
CA VAL A 562 -7.65 21.65 24.36
C VAL A 562 -7.32 23.01 25.01
N ALA A 563 -6.38 23.77 24.46
CA ALA A 563 -5.95 25.08 24.95
C ALA A 563 -6.88 26.25 24.57
N GLU A 564 -8.15 25.97 24.26
CA GLU A 564 -9.20 26.98 23.99
C GLU A 564 -9.29 28.12 25.04
N PRO A 565 -9.07 27.92 26.36
CA PRO A 565 -9.27 29.00 27.34
C PRO A 565 -8.13 30.03 27.44
N VAL A 566 -7.03 29.91 26.68
CA VAL A 566 -5.85 30.78 26.82
C VAL A 566 -5.84 31.95 25.82
N THR A 567 -6.65 31.91 24.77
CA THR A 567 -6.55 32.87 23.66
C THR A 567 -7.73 33.84 23.63
N ARG A 568 -7.47 35.15 23.77
CA ARG A 568 -8.48 36.19 23.46
C ARG A 568 -8.67 36.26 21.94
N PRO A 569 -9.92 36.43 21.44
CA PRO A 569 -10.16 36.69 20.03
C PRO A 569 -9.53 38.03 19.62
N LEU A 570 -8.84 38.04 18.48
CA LEU A 570 -8.15 39.21 17.94
C LEU A 570 -9.13 40.12 17.17
N PRO A 571 -8.78 41.40 16.94
CA PRO A 571 -9.61 42.33 16.16
C PRO A 571 -9.84 41.81 14.73
N PRO A 572 -11.01 42.06 14.11
CA PRO A 572 -11.39 41.52 12.80
C PRO A 572 -10.51 41.97 11.62
N ASP A 573 -9.67 43.01 11.80
CA ASP A 573 -8.83 43.58 10.73
C ASP A 573 -7.31 43.42 11.05
N GLY A 574 -6.95 42.41 11.84
CA GLY A 574 -5.53 42.08 12.12
C GLY A 574 -4.84 41.36 10.97
N SER A 575 -3.53 41.10 11.11
CA SER A 575 -2.76 40.20 10.23
C SER A 575 -1.90 39.23 11.04
N TRP A 576 -1.28 38.24 10.38
CA TRP A 576 -0.37 37.31 11.06
C TRP A 576 0.71 36.82 10.10
N GLU A 577 1.85 36.42 10.65
CA GLU A 577 2.98 35.87 9.89
C GLU A 577 3.73 34.77 10.68
N VAL A 578 4.59 34.03 9.97
CA VAL A 578 5.48 33.03 10.57
C VAL A 578 6.94 33.43 10.33
N THR A 579 7.68 33.60 11.42
CA THR A 579 9.09 34.02 11.40
C THR A 579 9.96 32.98 12.08
N ALA A 580 11.11 32.63 11.49
CA ALA A 580 12.05 31.67 12.07
C ALA A 580 13.37 32.34 12.42
N TYR A 581 13.92 31.98 13.59
CA TYR A 581 15.20 32.46 14.09
C TYR A 581 16.23 31.33 14.07
N PHE A 582 17.41 31.63 13.52
CA PHE A 582 18.48 30.67 13.30
C PHE A 582 19.66 30.94 14.25
N ARG A 583 20.40 29.88 14.60
CA ARG A 583 21.66 29.96 15.33
C ARG A 583 22.78 30.43 14.38
N SER A 584 23.52 31.46 14.76
CA SER A 584 24.72 31.88 14.02
C SER A 584 25.80 30.80 14.09
N LEU A 585 26.38 30.44 12.93
CA LEU A 585 27.52 29.53 12.84
C LEU A 585 28.82 30.32 13.09
N PRO A 586 29.81 29.78 13.82
CA PRO A 586 31.14 30.38 13.86
C PRO A 586 31.79 30.26 12.48
N GLY A 587 31.91 31.36 11.73
CA GLY A 587 32.76 31.43 10.54
C GLY A 587 32.13 31.92 9.22
N ASP A 588 30.82 32.19 9.15
CA ASP A 588 30.25 32.86 7.97
C ASP A 588 30.31 34.38 8.16
N GLY A 589 31.30 35.00 7.53
CA GLY A 589 31.40 36.44 7.36
C GLY A 589 30.38 36.95 6.34
N ASP A 590 29.77 38.09 6.67
CA ASP A 590 29.03 39.00 5.79
C ASP A 590 27.92 38.39 4.93
N ARG A 591 26.74 38.22 5.55
CA ARG A 591 25.47 38.82 5.09
C ARG A 591 24.36 38.61 6.14
N GLU A 592 23.94 39.74 6.72
CA GLU A 592 22.72 39.98 7.49
C GLU A 592 22.50 39.19 8.79
N ALA A 593 23.37 39.47 9.76
CA ALA A 593 22.99 39.51 11.16
C ALA A 593 23.08 40.96 11.66
N GLN A 594 22.09 41.80 11.34
CA GLN A 594 21.90 43.06 12.08
C GLN A 594 21.09 42.76 13.35
N LEU A 595 21.80 42.32 14.38
CA LEU A 595 21.37 42.53 15.76
C LEU A 595 21.52 44.03 16.04
N TRP A 596 20.43 44.79 16.06
CA TRP A 596 20.46 46.14 16.60
C TRP A 596 20.39 46.03 18.13
N ILE A 597 21.49 46.36 18.82
CA ILE A 597 21.49 46.67 20.25
C ILE A 597 21.63 48.20 20.36
N PRO A 598 20.57 48.95 20.71
CA PRO A 598 20.73 50.35 21.06
C PRO A 598 21.42 50.50 22.43
N THR A 599 22.39 51.40 22.45
CA THR A 599 23.34 51.71 23.53
C THR A 599 22.80 52.66 24.61
N ASP A 600 21.50 52.60 24.94
CA ASP A 600 20.92 53.33 26.07
C ASP A 600 20.35 52.36 27.11
N ALA A 601 21.15 52.09 28.14
CA ALA A 601 20.93 51.04 29.14
C ALA A 601 19.87 51.37 30.22
N GLU A 602 19.14 52.48 30.11
CA GLU A 602 18.28 52.97 31.22
C GLU A 602 16.77 52.96 30.97
N LEU A 603 16.26 52.53 29.80
CA LEU A 603 14.82 52.62 29.50
C LEU A 603 14.09 51.30 29.21
N TRP A 604 14.77 50.15 29.12
CA TRP A 604 14.13 48.90 28.67
C TRP A 604 14.60 47.71 29.50
N MET A 605 13.69 47.13 30.30
CA MET A 605 13.65 45.69 30.63
C MET A 605 12.55 45.42 31.66
N GLN A 606 11.29 45.35 31.21
CA GLN A 606 10.43 44.31 31.78
C GLN A 606 10.52 43.12 30.81
N PRO A 607 10.99 41.94 31.26
CA PRO A 607 11.01 40.76 30.42
C PRO A 607 9.58 40.50 29.91
N PRO A 608 9.40 40.12 28.64
CA PRO A 608 8.07 39.88 28.10
C PRO A 608 7.36 38.83 28.96
N GLN A 609 6.06 39.02 29.19
CA GLN A 609 5.31 38.09 30.01
C GLN A 609 5.14 36.78 29.23
N ILE A 610 5.82 35.73 29.68
CA ILE A 610 5.80 34.41 29.04
C ILE A 610 4.78 33.51 29.74
N THR A 611 3.81 33.03 28.98
CA THR A 611 2.86 32.00 29.43
C THR A 611 3.23 30.66 28.78
N PRO A 612 3.83 29.71 29.52
CA PRO A 612 4.20 28.41 28.96
C PRO A 612 2.93 27.60 28.62
N ILE A 613 2.83 27.13 27.37
CA ILE A 613 1.70 26.30 26.91
C ILE A 613 2.05 24.82 27.07
N LYS A 614 3.19 24.40 26.49
CA LYS A 614 3.61 23.00 26.52
C LYS A 614 5.10 22.85 26.24
N SER A 615 5.77 22.01 27.02
CA SER A 615 7.10 21.49 26.71
C SER A 615 7.06 19.98 26.46
N VAL A 616 7.94 19.54 25.57
CA VAL A 616 8.30 18.16 25.30
C VAL A 616 9.82 18.11 25.23
N SER A 617 10.42 17.17 25.96
CA SER A 617 11.83 16.83 25.82
C SER A 617 11.90 15.32 25.66
N CYS A 618 12.28 14.89 24.47
CA CYS A 618 12.53 13.50 24.14
C CYS A 618 13.68 13.49 23.13
N ASP A 619 14.72 12.67 23.29
CA ASP A 619 15.74 12.62 22.24
C ASP A 619 15.09 12.19 20.91
N PRO A 620 15.40 12.87 19.78
CA PRO A 620 16.40 13.93 19.62
C PRO A 620 15.80 15.35 19.70
N LEU A 621 14.52 15.52 19.99
CA LEU A 621 13.82 16.81 19.99
C LEU A 621 13.46 17.29 21.41
N THR A 622 14.04 18.43 21.79
CA THR A 622 13.46 19.28 22.84
C THR A 622 12.70 20.43 22.20
N MET A 623 11.40 20.53 22.48
CA MET A 623 10.51 21.55 21.95
C MET A 623 9.65 22.16 23.04
N GLN A 624 9.59 23.48 23.07
CA GLN A 624 8.75 24.24 23.98
C GLN A 624 7.90 25.25 23.23
N LEU A 625 6.59 25.22 23.44
CA LEU A 625 5.64 26.24 23.01
C LEU A 625 5.24 27.10 24.20
N TYR A 626 5.38 28.40 24.02
CA TYR A 626 4.91 29.42 24.96
C TYR A 626 4.31 30.60 24.21
N LEU A 627 3.40 31.29 24.89
CA LEU A 627 2.85 32.55 24.46
C LEU A 627 3.68 33.68 25.05
N GLU A 628 4.09 34.61 24.22
CA GLU A 628 4.82 35.80 24.63
C GLU A 628 3.94 37.03 24.38
N HIS A 629 3.66 37.79 25.45
CA HIS A 629 2.96 39.07 25.35
C HIS A 629 3.96 40.19 25.07
N PRO A 630 3.63 41.17 24.20
CA PRO A 630 4.53 42.26 23.85
C PRO A 630 4.91 43.06 25.10
N SER A 631 6.20 43.38 25.28
CA SER A 631 6.60 44.37 26.28
C SER A 631 6.06 45.74 25.86
N VAL A 632 5.83 46.64 26.82
CA VAL A 632 5.42 48.07 26.59
C VAL A 632 6.40 48.83 25.67
N THR A 633 7.51 48.18 25.39
CA THR A 633 8.64 48.61 24.62
C THR A 633 8.87 47.59 23.48
N GLU A 634 7.91 47.44 22.58
CA GLU A 634 8.03 46.96 21.18
C GLU A 634 8.54 48.01 20.18
N PRO A 635 9.69 47.96 19.47
CA PRO A 635 9.84 48.84 18.31
C PRO A 635 8.76 48.48 17.27
N LYS A 636 8.03 49.49 16.78
CA LYS A 636 6.80 49.32 15.96
C LYS A 636 7.05 48.79 14.54
N GLU A 637 8.30 48.67 14.12
CA GLU A 637 8.68 48.16 12.80
C GLU A 637 9.93 47.28 12.91
N PRO A 638 9.99 46.12 12.22
CA PRO A 638 11.28 45.51 11.90
C PRO A 638 12.00 46.39 10.86
N PRO A 639 13.32 46.64 10.97
CA PRO A 639 14.05 47.30 9.90
C PRO A 639 14.00 46.44 8.62
N ALA A 640 13.90 47.13 7.48
CA ALA A 640 13.70 46.58 6.13
C ALA A 640 14.74 45.54 5.70
#